data_AF-A0A7S0PSR8-F1
#
_entry.id   AF-A0A7S0PSR8-F1
#
_cell.length_a   1.000
_cell.length_b   1.000
_cell.length_c   1.000
_cell.angle_alpha   90.00
_cell.angle_beta   90.00
_cell.angle_gamma   90.00
#
_symmetry.space_group_name_H-M   'P 1'
#
loop_
_entity.id
_entity.type
_entity.pdbx_description
1 polymer ?
#
loop_
_entity_poly.entity_id
_entity_poly.type
_entity_poly.pdbx_seq_one_letter_code
_entity_poly.pdbx_strand_id
1 'polypeptide(L)'
;MTTSGRGAACAIARDSSHVYVVRSSDAVANGGETLANAVRVVANTSAESYSSGDKIIVARGGVVSSLLAERREPTLVTLDARGHLKIGDILIASAVTSFALHMSPADGCAVTTANASAAVMAPPKTAVDEGEPTTRVAYVTRAHQLFVAEVDDVIANGARARTHAVVAEDDAHIGNWLSERSAADGARMGELTFDDLHLRMRRAMRPDAAKTDADATKRHVEDGARIVACAPGSTSVVLQMPRGNLETVAPKALVLPAVACALRAGRYADAYALAAKQRVDLNLIVDYGWPNFIDAAEAFVRDVNSADAIMELLEALDDVDVTAKGGIYEELARLYPPRVTTPTDAGDDDCSTTQSKTDKVCVAIRRAIEAHDAGGRWELAALTSYAAGDAPDLSAALRRVAVLREIELAHATQNTLNVDTRRGARDESVNAAVALKHLLFLVGGPTLYAAALGTYDLSLAYLVAQHAHMDPGEYVPELQHLQSMREHERRAEVAKRLRRVDEAITEYLLDGDVERAGELAKDHKLFPHALAEAARLNLKDARTALLLKHADALSVAMRFDDAAVARLAAGDVSGALDEYRSATSWRQAMTLAARLNVDPKAMRDIAEELCESLVMTDPLSAARVASTHLKDVDRAVDCFILAKAWRDATSCAYADNRGDLMQTTIAPAAAGAAEEHIETFKENKARSEKYVARLKDLRRRRREASSLGAADWSALGGRPKSGQYDGGDGDDFDDGASDAPSLASDMSAYTDRTGLTSVASGTSSAASTVGGRKSKKKKDKKGKKNRSGLRAGSPTEERDLAMHVLSLAPMAKTLEEVGELLELLVLLGHEGDARTLQRVASEAVDAHDASKIDAQTSLDELMAIAKDKGEKLDAFTPTDAGAGGVEWKWTALKSIKKTVQSTVVKG
;
A
#
# COMPACT_ATOMS: atom_id res chain seq x y z
N MET A 1 38.87 10.43 50.97
CA MET A 1 38.44 11.85 51.06
C MET A 1 38.98 12.59 49.86
N THR A 2 38.10 13.01 48.96
CA THR A 2 38.21 14.13 48.04
C THR A 2 36.78 14.68 47.89
N THR A 3 36.61 15.98 48.04
CA THR A 3 35.33 16.67 48.24
C THR A 3 34.68 17.08 46.92
N SER A 4 33.40 16.78 46.76
CA SER A 4 32.47 17.59 45.96
C SER A 4 31.09 17.53 46.63
N GLY A 5 30.44 18.70 46.72
CA GLY A 5 29.46 19.03 47.75
C GLY A 5 28.16 18.24 47.73
N ARG A 6 27.60 18.08 48.94
CA ARG A 6 26.29 17.48 49.31
C ARG A 6 26.27 15.94 49.37
N GLY A 7 26.88 15.39 50.42
CA GLY A 7 26.62 14.02 50.85
C GLY A 7 27.27 13.73 52.20
N ALA A 8 26.48 13.41 53.22
CA ALA A 8 26.97 13.06 54.55
C ALA A 8 27.64 11.66 54.56
N ALA A 9 28.57 11.43 55.49
CA ALA A 9 29.11 10.10 55.78
C ALA A 9 28.47 9.53 57.05
N CYS A 10 28.05 8.26 57.04
CA CYS A 10 27.48 7.56 58.19
C CYS A 10 28.45 6.45 58.66
N ALA A 11 28.60 6.28 59.98
CA ALA A 11 29.26 5.13 60.59
C ALA A 11 28.33 4.47 61.61
N ILE A 12 28.29 3.14 61.64
CA ILE A 12 27.51 2.33 62.59
C ILE A 12 28.49 1.58 63.49
N ALA A 13 28.39 1.75 64.81
CA ALA A 13 29.06 0.88 65.77
C ALA A 13 28.26 -0.44 65.88
N ARG A 14 28.95 -1.57 65.78
CA ARG A 14 28.36 -2.87 65.45
C ARG A 14 27.40 -3.44 66.51
N ASP A 15 27.44 -2.96 67.77
CA ASP A 15 26.76 -3.63 68.91
C ASP A 15 26.17 -2.70 70.01
N SER A 16 25.27 -1.76 69.70
CA SER A 16 24.50 -1.06 70.76
C SER A 16 23.04 -0.74 70.39
N SER A 17 22.14 -0.72 71.38
CA SER A 17 20.69 -0.46 71.24
C SER A 17 20.29 1.02 71.41
N HIS A 18 21.26 1.95 71.34
CA HIS A 18 21.03 3.39 71.53
C HIS A 18 21.34 4.19 70.26
N VAL A 19 20.58 5.26 70.04
CA VAL A 19 20.71 6.17 68.88
C VAL A 19 21.57 7.38 69.28
N TYR A 20 22.56 7.70 68.45
CA TYR A 20 23.47 8.84 68.63
C TYR A 20 23.42 9.75 67.39
N VAL A 21 23.44 11.06 67.61
CA VAL A 21 23.51 12.06 66.53
C VAL A 21 24.81 12.84 66.67
N VAL A 22 25.52 13.03 65.55
CA VAL A 22 26.73 13.87 65.49
C VAL A 22 26.49 14.98 64.47
N ARG A 23 26.71 16.25 64.89
CA ARG A 23 26.57 17.41 64.00
C ARG A 23 27.77 17.51 63.07
N SER A 24 27.52 17.86 61.80
CA SER A 24 28.56 17.96 60.77
C SER A 24 29.56 19.10 61.01
N SER A 25 29.23 20.10 61.85
CA SER A 25 30.11 21.23 62.17
C SER A 25 31.31 20.84 63.05
N ASP A 26 31.21 19.78 63.84
CA ASP A 26 32.26 19.42 64.81
C ASP A 26 33.35 18.53 64.21
N ALA A 27 33.11 17.95 63.04
CA ALA A 27 34.05 17.05 62.36
C ALA A 27 35.15 17.78 61.57
N VAL A 28 35.06 19.11 61.42
CA VAL A 28 35.99 19.88 60.58
C VAL A 28 37.08 20.60 61.39
N ALA A 29 36.98 20.68 62.72
CA ALA A 29 37.90 21.52 63.50
C ALA A 29 39.07 20.79 64.20
N ASN A 30 38.98 19.50 64.54
CA ASN A 30 40.08 18.80 65.24
C ASN A 30 40.28 17.39 64.68
N GLY A 31 41.39 17.19 63.98
CA GLY A 31 41.73 15.91 63.34
C GLY A 31 41.76 14.76 64.34
N GLY A 32 40.88 13.78 64.13
CA GLY A 32 40.95 12.44 64.72
C GLY A 32 40.64 12.34 66.22
N GLU A 33 39.36 12.32 66.58
CA GLU A 33 38.73 11.54 67.68
C GLU A 33 37.30 12.07 67.95
N THR A 34 36.35 11.75 67.05
CA THR A 34 34.97 12.30 67.09
C THR A 34 33.95 11.33 67.67
N LEU A 35 34.27 10.70 68.81
CA LEU A 35 33.31 9.89 69.57
C LEU A 35 32.99 10.45 70.97
N ALA A 36 33.77 11.43 71.45
CA ALA A 36 33.57 12.03 72.77
C ALA A 36 32.36 13.00 72.85
N ASN A 37 31.89 13.53 71.70
CA ASN A 37 30.83 14.55 71.66
C ASN A 37 29.47 14.06 71.13
N ALA A 38 29.26 12.74 71.04
CA ALA A 38 27.98 12.19 70.60
C ALA A 38 26.91 12.37 71.69
N VAL A 39 25.85 13.15 71.41
CA VAL A 39 24.76 13.38 72.37
C VAL A 39 23.73 12.25 72.27
N ARG A 40 23.45 11.60 73.40
CA ARG A 40 22.44 10.53 73.51
C ARG A 40 21.04 11.14 73.51
N VAL A 41 20.18 10.73 72.59
CA VAL A 41 18.78 11.17 72.58
C VAL A 41 18.00 10.39 73.65
N VAL A 42 17.46 11.08 74.66
CA VAL A 42 16.60 10.47 75.69
C VAL A 42 15.17 10.98 75.51
N ALA A 43 14.21 10.05 75.50
CA ALA A 43 12.80 10.31 75.27
C ALA A 43 12.14 11.04 76.44
N ASN A 44 12.20 12.37 76.44
CA ASN A 44 11.22 13.33 76.99
C ASN A 44 11.91 14.65 77.39
N THR A 45 12.09 15.55 76.43
CA THR A 45 12.23 16.98 76.72
C THR A 45 11.52 17.77 75.62
N SER A 46 10.72 18.73 76.04
CA SER A 46 9.87 19.59 75.21
C SER A 46 10.66 20.37 74.16
N ALA A 47 10.00 20.56 73.02
CA ALA A 47 10.51 21.23 71.83
C ALA A 47 11.11 22.61 72.13
N GLU A 48 12.42 22.76 71.97
CA GLU A 48 13.05 24.05 71.70
C GLU A 48 14.36 23.86 70.90
N SER A 49 14.39 24.43 69.69
CA SER A 49 15.51 24.67 68.76
C SER A 49 16.22 23.49 68.05
N TYR A 50 15.70 23.11 66.87
CA TYR A 50 16.50 22.51 65.79
C TYR A 50 16.21 23.24 64.46
N SER A 51 17.25 23.73 63.78
CA SER A 51 17.16 24.41 62.47
C SER A 51 17.11 23.42 61.30
N SER A 52 16.59 23.88 60.15
CA SER A 52 16.31 23.23 58.85
C SER A 52 17.31 22.21 58.23
N GLY A 53 18.37 21.79 58.92
CA GLY A 53 19.37 20.84 58.44
C GLY A 53 19.35 19.44 59.08
N ASP A 54 18.61 19.23 60.17
CA ASP A 54 18.70 17.96 60.92
C ASP A 54 17.60 16.96 60.48
N LYS A 55 18.01 15.76 60.01
CA LYS A 55 17.11 14.63 59.73
C LYS A 55 17.41 13.48 60.69
N ILE A 56 16.39 13.04 61.43
CA ILE A 56 16.42 11.90 62.36
C ILE A 56 16.18 10.60 61.58
N ILE A 57 16.96 9.55 61.85
CA ILE A 57 16.69 8.19 61.35
C ILE A 57 16.09 7.38 62.50
N VAL A 58 14.89 6.83 62.30
CA VAL A 58 14.23 5.93 63.27
C VAL A 58 14.60 4.48 62.94
N ALA A 59 15.10 3.75 63.93
CA ALA A 59 15.24 2.30 63.86
C ALA A 59 13.89 1.62 64.15
N ARG A 60 13.55 0.65 63.29
CA ARG A 60 12.37 -0.23 63.27
C ARG A 60 11.36 -0.10 64.43
N GLY A 61 10.13 0.24 64.06
CA GLY A 61 8.90 -0.09 64.79
C GLY A 61 8.15 1.13 65.30
N GLY A 62 7.18 1.59 64.51
CA GLY A 62 6.20 2.61 64.94
C GLY A 62 5.61 3.38 63.75
N VAL A 63 4.30 3.24 63.54
CA VAL A 63 3.54 3.88 62.45
C VAL A 63 3.44 5.39 62.70
N VAL A 64 3.81 6.21 61.71
CA VAL A 64 3.35 7.61 61.59
C VAL A 64 2.94 7.87 60.14
N SER A 65 1.70 8.32 59.99
CA SER A 65 0.97 8.53 58.74
C SER A 65 1.11 9.97 58.25
N SER A 66 1.12 10.09 56.92
CA SER A 66 0.80 11.27 56.07
C SER A 66 1.90 12.32 55.83
N LEU A 67 2.03 12.69 54.54
CA LEU A 67 2.88 13.71 53.90
C LEU A 67 4.26 13.28 53.35
N LEU A 68 4.31 12.33 52.42
CA LEU A 68 5.40 12.21 51.42
C LEU A 68 4.87 11.49 50.18
N ALA A 69 4.91 12.16 49.01
CA ALA A 69 4.73 11.51 47.72
C ALA A 69 5.75 10.36 47.58
N GLU A 70 5.29 9.22 47.08
CA GLU A 70 5.97 7.92 46.99
C GLU A 70 7.47 8.01 46.65
N ARG A 71 8.34 8.04 47.67
CA ARG A 71 9.76 7.73 47.48
C ARG A 71 9.92 6.22 47.62
N ARG A 72 10.15 5.52 46.51
CA ARG A 72 10.53 4.09 46.51
C ARG A 72 11.82 3.92 47.33
N GLU A 73 11.91 2.86 48.14
CA GLU A 73 13.14 2.54 48.87
C GLU A 73 14.27 2.12 47.90
N PRO A 74 15.56 2.40 48.21
CA PRO A 74 16.67 2.01 47.33
C PRO A 74 16.80 0.48 47.25
N THR A 75 16.92 -0.05 46.02
CA THR A 75 16.83 -1.50 45.76
C THR A 75 18.23 -2.13 45.78
N LEU A 76 18.38 -3.25 46.48
CA LEU A 76 19.68 -3.92 46.65
C LEU A 76 19.97 -4.92 45.51
N VAL A 77 21.12 -4.81 44.87
CA VAL A 77 21.62 -5.79 43.89
C VAL A 77 22.65 -6.69 44.57
N THR A 78 22.45 -8.01 44.54
CA THR A 78 23.32 -8.98 45.23
C THR A 78 23.73 -10.14 44.32
N LEU A 79 24.97 -10.61 44.48
CA LEU A 79 25.48 -11.84 43.86
C LEU A 79 25.91 -12.82 44.97
N ASP A 80 25.23 -13.96 45.05
CA ASP A 80 25.57 -15.01 46.01
C ASP A 80 26.77 -15.85 45.54
N ALA A 81 27.38 -16.60 46.48
CA ALA A 81 28.51 -17.48 46.19
C ALA A 81 28.18 -18.64 45.22
N ARG A 82 26.88 -18.92 44.96
CA ARG A 82 26.42 -19.90 43.97
C ARG A 82 26.31 -19.29 42.57
N GLY A 83 26.48 -17.98 42.44
CA GLY A 83 26.39 -17.24 41.18
C GLY A 83 24.97 -16.78 40.84
N HIS A 84 24.08 -16.63 41.83
CA HIS A 84 22.75 -16.07 41.61
C HIS A 84 22.77 -14.55 41.78
N LEU A 85 22.42 -13.83 40.72
CA LEU A 85 22.25 -12.38 40.71
C LEU A 85 20.79 -12.02 41.02
N LYS A 86 20.57 -11.16 42.02
CA LYS A 86 19.23 -10.72 42.46
C LYS A 86 19.13 -9.20 42.54
N ILE A 87 17.98 -8.64 42.18
CA ILE A 87 17.55 -7.26 42.48
C ILE A 87 16.42 -7.38 43.51
N GLY A 88 16.62 -6.91 44.73
CA GLY A 88 15.71 -7.20 45.85
C GLY A 88 15.55 -8.70 46.04
N ASP A 89 14.30 -9.18 46.02
CA ASP A 89 13.96 -10.61 46.10
C ASP A 89 13.85 -11.29 44.72
N ILE A 90 14.02 -10.55 43.63
CA ILE A 90 13.84 -11.05 42.26
C ILE A 90 15.15 -11.67 41.77
N LEU A 91 15.13 -12.98 41.45
CA LEU A 91 16.25 -13.67 40.80
C LEU A 91 16.29 -13.32 39.31
N ILE A 92 17.41 -12.75 38.86
CA ILE A 92 17.60 -12.27 37.48
C ILE A 92 18.30 -13.32 36.62
N ALA A 93 19.41 -13.85 37.14
CA ALA A 93 20.24 -14.80 36.42
C ALA A 93 20.98 -15.72 37.40
N SER A 94 21.17 -16.98 36.98
CA SER A 94 22.03 -17.94 37.66
C SER A 94 23.36 -18.09 36.91
N ALA A 95 24.36 -18.64 37.58
CA ALA A 95 25.72 -18.81 37.03
C ALA A 95 26.40 -17.50 36.56
N VAL A 96 26.15 -16.39 37.25
CA VAL A 96 26.84 -15.11 37.04
C VAL A 96 28.23 -15.15 37.67
N THR A 97 29.25 -14.68 36.93
CA THR A 97 30.66 -14.66 37.37
C THR A 97 31.06 -13.31 37.94
N SER A 98 30.56 -12.23 37.34
CA SER A 98 30.83 -10.84 37.73
C SER A 98 29.69 -9.93 37.29
N PHE A 99 29.45 -8.85 38.05
CA PHE A 99 28.51 -7.80 37.66
C PHE A 99 29.04 -6.41 38.04
N ALA A 100 28.55 -5.40 37.34
CA ALA A 100 28.77 -3.99 37.61
C ALA A 100 27.46 -3.21 37.49
N LEU A 101 27.31 -2.17 38.32
CA LEU A 101 26.25 -1.18 38.13
C LEU A 101 26.74 -0.03 37.25
N HIS A 102 25.92 0.32 36.28
CA HIS A 102 26.03 1.54 35.48
C HIS A 102 25.01 2.55 35.98
N MET A 103 25.50 3.73 36.36
CA MET A 103 24.70 4.80 36.92
C MET A 103 24.87 6.06 36.06
N SER A 104 23.75 6.74 35.79
CA SER A 104 23.72 8.09 35.21
C SER A 104 24.38 9.08 36.18
N PRO A 105 24.95 10.24 35.76
CA PRO A 105 26.29 10.74 36.12
C PRO A 105 26.48 11.23 37.57
N ALA A 106 25.58 10.92 38.50
CA ALA A 106 25.63 11.42 39.88
C ALA A 106 26.39 10.51 40.86
N ASP A 107 26.50 9.19 40.65
CA ASP A 107 27.05 8.27 41.66
C ASP A 107 27.96 7.17 41.07
N GLY A 108 29.01 6.81 41.80
CA GLY A 108 30.11 5.96 41.35
C GLY A 108 29.77 4.51 40.95
N CYS A 109 30.69 3.84 40.26
CA CYS A 109 30.55 2.44 39.87
C CYS A 109 30.92 1.48 41.01
N ALA A 110 30.14 0.42 41.19
CA ALA A 110 30.46 -0.70 42.07
C ALA A 110 30.49 -2.00 41.27
N VAL A 111 31.61 -2.73 41.37
CA VAL A 111 31.88 -3.98 40.65
C VAL A 111 32.14 -5.09 41.65
N THR A 112 31.53 -6.26 41.43
CA THR A 112 31.68 -7.42 42.34
C THR A 112 31.87 -8.73 41.56
N THR A 113 32.42 -9.75 42.23
CA THR A 113 32.69 -11.08 41.65
C THR A 113 32.08 -12.18 42.52
N ALA A 114 31.80 -13.35 41.95
CA ALA A 114 31.17 -14.46 42.69
C ALA A 114 31.96 -14.92 43.94
N ASN A 115 33.28 -14.70 43.98
CA ASN A 115 34.14 -15.05 45.12
C ASN A 115 34.12 -13.99 46.25
N ALA A 116 33.51 -12.83 46.00
CA ALA A 116 33.36 -11.73 46.94
C ALA A 116 31.86 -11.34 46.99
N SER A 117 31.06 -12.06 47.78
CA SER A 117 29.65 -11.71 47.98
C SER A 117 29.54 -10.32 48.60
N ALA A 118 29.14 -9.34 47.81
CA ALA A 118 28.92 -7.96 48.24
C ALA A 118 27.57 -7.47 47.71
N ALA A 119 26.90 -6.68 48.53
CA ALA A 119 25.60 -6.09 48.23
C ALA A 119 25.78 -4.64 47.81
N VAL A 120 25.21 -4.26 46.67
CA VAL A 120 25.38 -2.93 46.07
C VAL A 120 24.02 -2.25 45.95
N MET A 121 23.89 -1.01 46.43
CA MET A 121 22.63 -0.25 46.41
C MET A 121 22.41 0.39 45.03
N ALA A 122 21.20 0.24 44.47
CA ALA A 122 20.73 1.03 43.33
C ALA A 122 19.74 2.12 43.84
N PRO A 123 19.95 3.40 43.50
CA PRO A 123 19.04 4.48 43.91
C PRO A 123 17.70 4.40 43.15
N PRO A 124 16.58 4.81 43.78
CA PRO A 124 15.24 4.79 43.19
C PRO A 124 15.02 5.95 42.21
N LYS A 125 14.21 5.72 41.16
CA LYS A 125 13.74 6.75 40.22
C LYS A 125 12.81 7.75 40.93
N THR A 126 13.03 9.07 40.74
CA THR A 126 12.12 10.10 41.29
C THR A 126 11.10 10.54 40.25
N ALA A 127 9.92 11.02 40.69
CA ALA A 127 8.83 11.44 39.80
C ALA A 127 9.16 12.66 38.90
N VAL A 128 10.32 13.29 39.08
CA VAL A 128 10.81 14.41 38.26
C VAL A 128 11.67 13.91 37.07
N ASP A 129 12.08 12.63 37.07
CA ASP A 129 13.05 12.03 36.14
C ASP A 129 12.38 11.26 34.97
N GLU A 130 11.21 11.70 34.50
CA GLU A 130 10.51 11.04 33.38
C GLU A 130 11.31 11.13 32.06
N GLY A 131 12.18 10.13 31.85
CA GLY A 131 12.99 9.92 30.65
C GLY A 131 14.49 10.17 30.83
N GLU A 132 15.00 10.24 32.07
CA GLU A 132 16.44 10.06 32.33
C GLU A 132 16.80 8.57 32.48
N PRO A 133 18.01 8.15 32.09
CA PRO A 133 18.38 6.75 32.09
C PRO A 133 18.53 6.23 33.53
N THR A 134 17.86 5.12 33.80
CA THR A 134 17.80 4.47 35.11
C THR A 134 19.08 3.69 35.40
N THR A 135 19.24 3.23 36.65
CA THR A 135 20.36 2.34 37.02
C THR A 135 20.28 1.06 36.19
N ARG A 136 21.40 0.67 35.56
CA ARG A 136 21.52 -0.58 34.80
C ARG A 136 22.50 -1.53 35.45
N VAL A 137 22.25 -2.83 35.30
CA VAL A 137 23.14 -3.89 35.76
C VAL A 137 23.75 -4.56 34.54
N ALA A 138 25.08 -4.49 34.42
CA ALA A 138 25.84 -5.28 33.45
C ALA A 138 26.40 -6.52 34.15
N TYR A 139 26.21 -7.72 33.59
CA TYR A 139 26.70 -8.95 34.20
C TYR A 139 27.17 -9.97 33.16
N VAL A 140 28.16 -10.78 33.54
CA VAL A 140 28.70 -11.88 32.70
C VAL A 140 28.33 -13.22 33.31
N THR A 141 27.88 -14.16 32.48
CA THR A 141 27.56 -15.53 32.90
C THR A 141 28.70 -16.51 32.61
N ARG A 142 28.65 -17.70 33.23
CA ARG A 142 29.57 -18.81 32.93
C ARG A 142 29.46 -19.33 31.49
N ALA A 143 28.39 -18.99 30.78
CA ALA A 143 28.20 -19.31 29.36
C ALA A 143 28.84 -18.27 28.42
N HIS A 144 29.73 -17.42 28.94
CA HIS A 144 30.52 -16.46 28.15
C HIS A 144 29.63 -15.44 27.41
N GLN A 145 28.62 -14.96 28.11
CA GLN A 145 27.68 -13.94 27.62
C GLN A 145 27.62 -12.75 28.60
N LEU A 146 27.76 -11.55 28.04
CA LEU A 146 27.53 -10.27 28.70
C LEU A 146 26.07 -9.86 28.48
N PHE A 147 25.42 -9.51 29.58
CA PHE A 147 24.05 -9.00 29.62
C PHE A 147 24.00 -7.60 30.21
N VAL A 148 23.06 -6.79 29.75
CA VAL A 148 22.74 -5.48 30.34
C VAL A 148 21.22 -5.41 30.58
N ALA A 149 20.80 -5.14 31.81
CA ALA A 149 19.38 -5.01 32.16
C ALA A 149 19.12 -3.71 32.91
N GLU A 150 17.96 -3.08 32.67
CA GLU A 150 17.52 -1.92 33.46
C GLU A 150 16.87 -2.40 34.77
N VAL A 151 17.28 -1.80 35.89
CA VAL A 151 16.81 -2.21 37.23
C VAL A 151 15.32 -1.98 37.38
N ASP A 152 14.82 -0.82 36.92
CA ASP A 152 13.41 -0.45 37.04
C ASP A 152 12.50 -1.33 36.18
N ASP A 153 12.93 -1.74 34.98
CA ASP A 153 12.18 -2.66 34.12
C ASP A 153 12.05 -4.05 34.75
N VAL A 154 13.13 -4.54 35.38
CA VAL A 154 13.12 -5.83 36.09
C VAL A 154 12.19 -5.79 37.30
N ILE A 155 12.13 -4.66 38.01
CA ILE A 155 11.20 -4.45 39.12
C ILE A 155 9.75 -4.37 38.62
N ALA A 156 9.50 -3.66 37.52
CA ALA A 156 8.16 -3.44 36.98
C ALA A 156 7.53 -4.71 36.37
N ASN A 157 8.32 -5.52 35.67
CA ASN A 157 7.83 -6.67 34.91
C ASN A 157 8.08 -8.03 35.59
N GLY A 158 8.86 -8.06 36.68
CA GLY A 158 9.32 -9.29 37.32
C GLY A 158 10.25 -10.12 36.42
N ALA A 159 10.77 -11.25 36.92
CA ALA A 159 11.70 -12.12 36.18
C ALA A 159 11.11 -12.83 34.93
N ARG A 160 9.91 -12.46 34.46
CA ARG A 160 9.17 -13.19 33.43
C ARG A 160 9.79 -13.03 32.03
N ALA A 161 10.29 -14.17 31.55
CA ALA A 161 10.32 -14.66 30.17
C ALA A 161 11.07 -13.84 29.11
N ARG A 162 12.39 -14.06 29.02
CA ARG A 162 13.12 -13.98 27.74
C ARG A 162 13.25 -15.40 27.14
N THR A 163 12.11 -16.00 26.80
CA THR A 163 12.07 -17.30 26.09
C THR A 163 12.35 -17.08 24.61
N HIS A 164 13.29 -17.87 24.09
CA HIS A 164 13.67 -17.95 22.68
C HIS A 164 12.45 -18.08 21.75
N ALA A 165 12.33 -17.17 20.78
CA ALA A 165 11.58 -17.44 19.57
C ALA A 165 12.48 -18.28 18.64
N VAL A 166 12.03 -19.49 18.31
CA VAL A 166 12.57 -20.30 17.21
C VAL A 166 11.66 -20.02 16.01
N VAL A 167 12.23 -19.56 14.90
CA VAL A 167 11.54 -19.46 13.61
C VAL A 167 12.35 -20.23 12.58
N ALA A 168 11.61 -20.94 11.72
CA ALA A 168 12.05 -21.95 10.80
C ALA A 168 13.01 -21.43 9.70
N GLU A 169 13.97 -22.27 9.35
CA GLU A 169 14.73 -22.20 8.10
C GLU A 169 13.75 -22.43 6.94
N ASP A 170 13.42 -21.38 6.18
CA ASP A 170 13.04 -21.42 4.76
C ASP A 170 12.54 -20.03 4.35
N ASP A 171 13.45 -19.19 3.83
CA ASP A 171 13.16 -18.11 2.88
C ASP A 171 14.46 -17.40 2.43
N ALA A 172 15.48 -18.21 2.12
CA ALA A 172 16.80 -17.72 1.71
C ALA A 172 16.97 -17.73 0.19
N HIS A 173 16.12 -17.06 -0.59
CA HIS A 173 16.36 -16.81 -2.02
C HIS A 173 15.58 -15.58 -2.46
N ILE A 174 16.24 -14.40 -2.50
CA ILE A 174 16.05 -13.24 -3.39
C ILE A 174 16.87 -12.10 -2.75
N GLY A 175 18.09 -11.88 -3.22
CA GLY A 175 18.96 -10.83 -2.66
C GLY A 175 20.36 -10.79 -3.28
N ASN A 176 20.79 -11.89 -3.90
CA ASN A 176 22.14 -12.02 -4.43
C ASN A 176 22.38 -11.33 -5.79
N TRP A 177 21.39 -10.61 -6.37
CA TRP A 177 21.48 -10.12 -7.75
C TRP A 177 22.02 -8.67 -7.89
N LEU A 178 21.98 -7.86 -6.83
CA LEU A 178 22.45 -6.46 -6.86
C LEU A 178 23.89 -6.28 -6.36
N SER A 179 24.38 -7.15 -5.46
CA SER A 179 25.76 -7.10 -4.94
C SER A 179 26.81 -7.50 -5.98
N GLU A 180 26.46 -8.36 -6.95
CA GLU A 180 27.41 -8.91 -7.92
C GLU A 180 27.77 -7.92 -9.06
N ARG A 181 26.92 -6.93 -9.36
CA ARG A 181 27.24 -5.89 -10.34
C ARG A 181 28.20 -4.83 -9.80
N SER A 182 28.11 -4.48 -8.52
CA SER A 182 28.94 -3.42 -7.92
C SER A 182 30.42 -3.82 -7.76
N ALA A 183 30.72 -5.13 -7.72
CA ALA A 183 32.09 -5.63 -7.64
C ALA A 183 32.79 -5.70 -9.02
N ALA A 184 32.02 -5.86 -10.11
CA ALA A 184 32.58 -6.07 -11.45
C ALA A 184 33.05 -4.77 -12.13
N ASP A 185 32.44 -3.62 -11.82
CA ASP A 185 32.80 -2.32 -12.43
C ASP A 185 33.97 -1.61 -11.72
N GLY A 186 34.32 -2.05 -10.50
CA GLY A 186 35.38 -1.44 -9.67
C GLY A 186 36.82 -1.66 -10.16
N ALA A 187 37.04 -2.58 -11.10
CA ALA A 187 38.38 -2.91 -11.60
C ALA A 187 38.89 -1.96 -12.70
N ARG A 188 38.11 -0.95 -13.12
CA ARG A 188 38.43 -0.14 -14.33
C ARG A 188 38.71 1.35 -14.13
N MET A 189 38.62 1.88 -12.92
CA MET A 189 38.85 3.32 -12.69
C MET A 189 40.03 3.54 -11.73
N GLY A 190 41.17 3.91 -12.29
CA GLY A 190 42.40 4.21 -11.56
C GLY A 190 42.37 5.59 -10.88
N GLU A 191 43.13 5.65 -9.77
CA GLU A 191 43.47 6.81 -8.93
C GLU A 191 42.28 7.56 -8.29
N LEU A 192 41.86 7.06 -7.13
CA LEU A 192 40.92 7.72 -6.21
C LEU A 192 41.65 8.13 -4.92
N THR A 193 41.37 9.34 -4.44
CA THR A 193 41.89 9.90 -3.19
C THR A 193 41.42 9.08 -1.99
N PHE A 194 42.29 8.94 -0.97
CA PHE A 194 42.12 8.05 0.20
C PHE A 194 40.80 8.21 1.00
N ASP A 195 40.15 9.37 0.92
CA ASP A 195 38.89 9.66 1.60
C ASP A 195 37.67 8.98 0.93
N ASP A 196 37.74 8.72 -0.38
CA ASP A 196 36.63 8.16 -1.19
C ASP A 196 36.45 6.64 -0.99
N LEU A 197 37.55 5.93 -0.69
CA LEU A 197 37.53 4.50 -0.39
C LEU A 197 36.84 4.20 0.96
N HIS A 198 36.98 5.12 1.93
CA HIS A 198 36.39 4.96 3.26
C HIS A 198 34.86 5.01 3.22
N LEU A 199 34.28 5.86 2.37
CA LEU A 199 32.83 6.00 2.24
C LEU A 199 32.20 4.75 1.60
N ARG A 200 32.85 4.18 0.57
CA ARG A 200 32.46 2.92 -0.08
C ARG A 200 32.54 1.72 0.87
N MET A 201 33.62 1.61 1.63
CA MET A 201 33.77 0.55 2.63
C MET A 201 32.68 0.63 3.71
N ARG A 202 32.24 1.83 4.11
CA ARG A 202 31.17 1.99 5.10
C ARG A 202 29.79 1.62 4.56
N ARG A 203 29.46 1.98 3.32
CA ARG A 203 28.21 1.56 2.66
C ARG A 203 28.14 0.04 2.48
N ALA A 204 29.23 -0.59 2.02
CA ALA A 204 29.30 -2.04 1.84
C ALA A 204 29.34 -2.83 3.16
N MET A 205 29.76 -2.19 4.26
CA MET A 205 29.76 -2.76 5.62
C MET A 205 28.51 -2.38 6.42
N ARG A 206 27.49 -1.80 5.78
CA ARG A 206 26.19 -1.59 6.43
C ARG A 206 25.65 -2.98 6.81
N PRO A 207 25.26 -3.22 8.07
CA PRO A 207 24.78 -4.53 8.47
C PRO A 207 23.53 -4.85 7.64
N ASP A 208 23.57 -5.93 6.86
CA ASP A 208 22.38 -6.46 6.18
C ASP A 208 21.28 -6.60 7.23
N ALA A 209 20.17 -5.87 7.03
CA ALA A 209 19.02 -5.84 7.94
C ALA A 209 18.38 -7.23 8.16
N ALA A 210 18.82 -8.24 7.41
CA ALA A 210 18.26 -9.59 7.43
C ALA A 210 19.00 -10.62 8.32
N LYS A 211 20.00 -10.25 9.13
CA LYS A 211 20.82 -11.29 9.82
C LYS A 211 21.11 -11.19 11.32
N THR A 212 20.44 -10.33 12.08
CA THR A 212 20.56 -10.44 13.55
C THR A 212 19.30 -9.99 14.27
N ASP A 213 18.49 -10.96 14.71
CA ASP A 213 17.71 -10.86 15.97
C ASP A 213 18.68 -10.82 17.17
N ALA A 214 19.67 -9.93 17.13
CA ALA A 214 20.58 -9.72 18.23
C ALA A 214 19.89 -8.80 19.23
N ASP A 215 19.20 -9.43 20.19
CA ASP A 215 18.78 -8.81 21.45
C ASP A 215 19.88 -7.84 21.93
N ALA A 216 19.61 -6.52 21.85
CA ALA A 216 20.59 -5.46 22.11
C ALA A 216 21.20 -5.53 23.53
N THR A 217 20.56 -6.31 24.40
CA THR A 217 20.96 -6.57 25.78
C THR A 217 21.96 -7.71 25.94
N LYS A 218 22.28 -8.47 24.87
CA LYS A 218 23.16 -9.65 24.91
C LYS A 218 24.38 -9.50 24.00
N ARG A 219 25.55 -9.94 24.47
CA ARG A 219 26.80 -9.99 23.68
C ARG A 219 27.67 -11.16 24.10
N HIS A 220 28.23 -11.91 23.15
CA HIS A 220 29.25 -12.93 23.45
C HIS A 220 30.58 -12.28 23.84
N VAL A 221 31.24 -12.85 24.85
CA VAL A 221 32.57 -12.45 25.35
C VAL A 221 33.49 -13.66 25.34
N GLU A 222 34.81 -13.48 25.34
CA GLU A 222 35.71 -14.64 25.36
C GLU A 222 35.59 -15.44 26.67
N ASP A 223 35.98 -16.70 26.59
CA ASP A 223 35.89 -17.66 27.68
C ASP A 223 36.61 -17.15 28.93
N GLY A 224 35.88 -16.98 30.03
CA GLY A 224 36.43 -16.55 31.32
C GLY A 224 36.62 -15.04 31.49
N ALA A 225 36.15 -14.21 30.58
CA ALA A 225 36.13 -12.75 30.74
C ALA A 225 35.35 -12.31 32.00
N ARG A 226 35.83 -11.26 32.68
CA ARG A 226 35.18 -10.68 33.88
C ARG A 226 35.05 -9.18 33.77
N ILE A 227 33.96 -8.62 34.28
CA ILE A 227 33.77 -7.16 34.35
C ILE A 227 34.67 -6.59 35.45
N VAL A 228 35.45 -5.57 35.12
CA VAL A 228 36.32 -4.85 36.06
C VAL A 228 35.78 -3.46 36.38
N ALA A 229 35.21 -2.77 35.39
CA ALA A 229 34.68 -1.42 35.56
C ALA A 229 33.57 -1.13 34.54
N CYS A 230 32.60 -0.31 34.95
CA CYS A 230 31.65 0.35 34.06
C CYS A 230 31.56 1.81 34.49
N ALA A 231 32.18 2.72 33.74
CA ALA A 231 32.33 4.10 34.22
C ALA A 231 30.96 4.83 34.22
N PRO A 232 30.63 5.57 35.30
CA PRO A 232 29.40 6.36 35.35
C PRO A 232 29.33 7.35 34.19
N GLY A 233 28.18 7.43 33.53
CA GLY A 233 27.99 8.31 32.37
C GLY A 233 28.74 7.92 31.08
N SER A 234 29.56 6.85 31.08
CA SER A 234 30.15 6.30 29.85
C SER A 234 29.24 5.23 29.24
N THR A 235 29.39 4.94 27.95
CA THR A 235 28.71 3.81 27.30
C THR A 235 29.58 2.54 27.28
N SER A 236 30.69 2.53 28.02
CA SER A 236 31.74 1.51 27.95
C SER A 236 31.82 0.62 29.19
N VAL A 237 32.06 -0.66 28.95
CA VAL A 237 32.30 -1.72 29.94
C VAL A 237 33.71 -2.24 29.72
N VAL A 238 34.51 -2.27 30.78
CA VAL A 238 35.88 -2.79 30.77
C VAL A 238 35.87 -4.23 31.27
N LEU A 239 36.28 -5.14 30.40
CA LEU A 239 36.44 -6.56 30.66
C LEU A 239 37.92 -6.89 30.86
N GLN A 240 38.21 -7.79 31.79
CA GLN A 240 39.51 -8.44 31.90
C GLN A 240 39.41 -9.87 31.35
N MET A 241 40.27 -10.16 30.40
CA MET A 241 40.41 -11.46 29.77
C MET A 241 41.22 -12.40 30.68
N PRO A 242 41.10 -13.74 30.56
CA PRO A 242 41.83 -14.69 31.42
C PRO A 242 43.34 -14.53 31.39
N ARG A 243 43.88 -14.01 30.27
CA ARG A 243 45.31 -13.74 30.08
C ARG A 243 45.80 -12.45 30.73
N GLY A 244 44.89 -11.67 31.35
CA GLY A 244 45.20 -10.40 32.02
C GLY A 244 45.00 -9.15 31.15
N ASN A 245 44.74 -9.29 29.84
CA ASN A 245 44.45 -8.17 28.94
C ASN A 245 43.14 -7.47 29.34
N LEU A 246 43.08 -6.15 29.17
CA LEU A 246 41.86 -5.37 29.35
C LEU A 246 41.25 -5.04 27.98
N GLU A 247 39.97 -5.32 27.83
CA GLU A 247 39.18 -5.00 26.64
C GLU A 247 38.05 -4.04 27.00
N THR A 248 37.84 -3.02 26.18
CA THR A 248 36.73 -2.08 26.36
C THR A 248 35.68 -2.32 25.29
N VAL A 249 34.46 -2.65 25.73
CA VAL A 249 33.31 -2.89 24.87
C VAL A 249 32.21 -1.87 25.16
N ALA A 250 31.47 -1.46 24.14
CA ALA A 250 30.30 -0.59 24.27
C ALA A 250 29.03 -1.36 23.87
N PRO A 251 28.31 -1.97 24.82
CA PRO A 251 27.07 -2.69 24.53
C PRO A 251 25.99 -1.75 23.96
N LYS A 252 25.23 -2.19 22.95
CA LYS A 252 24.14 -1.39 22.36
C LYS A 252 23.09 -0.98 23.39
N ALA A 253 22.82 -1.81 24.39
CA ALA A 253 21.96 -1.48 25.53
C ALA A 253 22.42 -0.28 26.39
N LEU A 254 23.70 0.12 26.34
CA LEU A 254 24.18 1.35 26.98
C LEU A 254 24.26 2.52 25.98
N VAL A 255 24.55 2.21 24.71
CA VAL A 255 24.71 3.21 23.65
C VAL A 255 23.35 3.80 23.22
N LEU A 256 22.35 2.97 22.94
CA LEU A 256 21.06 3.41 22.40
C LEU A 256 20.32 4.38 23.34
N PRO A 257 20.23 4.12 24.66
CA PRO A 257 19.62 5.09 25.57
C PRO A 257 20.40 6.40 25.68
N ALA A 258 21.73 6.35 25.59
CA ALA A 258 22.56 7.56 25.59
C ALA A 258 22.32 8.42 24.33
N VAL A 259 22.13 7.78 23.16
CA VAL A 259 21.71 8.46 21.92
C VAL A 259 20.32 9.07 22.09
N ALA A 260 19.34 8.31 22.58
CA ALA A 260 17.98 8.81 22.82
C ALA A 260 17.96 10.01 23.79
N CYS A 261 18.75 9.97 24.86
CA CYS A 261 18.88 11.10 25.81
C CYS A 261 19.53 12.33 25.17
N ALA A 262 20.54 12.15 24.31
CA ALA A 262 21.15 13.25 23.56
C ALA A 262 20.16 13.89 22.58
N LEU A 263 19.37 13.07 21.86
CA LEU A 263 18.32 13.54 20.95
C LEU A 263 17.20 14.29 21.70
N ARG A 264 16.72 13.76 22.84
CA ARG A 264 15.73 14.46 23.69
C ARG A 264 16.24 15.80 24.23
N ALA A 265 17.54 15.90 24.49
CA ALA A 265 18.19 17.11 24.97
C ALA A 265 18.50 18.12 23.86
N GLY A 266 18.27 17.77 22.57
CA GLY A 266 18.64 18.61 21.44
C GLY A 266 20.15 18.70 21.20
N ARG A 267 20.94 17.76 21.75
CA ARG A 267 22.40 17.66 21.53
C ARG A 267 22.66 16.71 20.38
N TYR A 268 22.47 17.21 19.17
CA TYR A 268 22.56 16.45 17.93
C TYR A 268 23.99 16.03 17.60
N ALA A 269 24.99 16.87 17.87
CA ALA A 269 26.40 16.55 17.66
C ALA A 269 26.84 15.32 18.47
N ASP A 270 26.44 15.27 19.75
CA ASP A 270 26.75 14.15 20.65
C ASP A 270 26.02 12.88 20.20
N ALA A 271 24.75 13.00 19.80
CA ALA A 271 23.96 11.88 19.30
C ALA A 271 24.57 11.30 18.01
N TYR A 272 24.93 12.16 17.05
CA TYR A 272 25.57 11.78 15.80
C TYR A 272 26.93 11.10 16.04
N ALA A 273 27.80 11.73 16.82
CA ALA A 273 29.13 11.20 17.10
C ALA A 273 29.07 9.82 17.77
N LEU A 274 28.14 9.63 18.69
CA LEU A 274 27.93 8.35 19.37
C LEU A 274 27.34 7.29 18.42
N ALA A 275 26.34 7.65 17.62
CA ALA A 275 25.73 6.75 16.63
C ALA A 275 26.74 6.30 15.55
N ALA A 276 27.49 7.25 14.97
CA ALA A 276 28.51 6.98 13.96
C ALA A 276 29.65 6.11 14.52
N LYS A 277 30.15 6.42 15.73
CA LYS A 277 31.23 5.65 16.37
C LYS A 277 30.83 4.22 16.68
N GLN A 278 29.58 3.99 17.08
CA GLN A 278 29.09 2.68 17.49
C GLN A 278 28.28 1.95 16.41
N ARG A 279 28.25 2.49 15.18
CA ARG A 279 27.53 1.90 14.03
C ARG A 279 26.05 1.64 14.34
N VAL A 280 25.39 2.61 14.97
CA VAL A 280 23.93 2.66 15.08
C VAL A 280 23.36 3.17 13.76
N ASP A 281 22.18 2.71 13.36
CA ASP A 281 21.54 3.22 12.14
C ASP A 281 21.27 4.72 12.30
N LEU A 282 21.77 5.52 11.36
CA LEU A 282 21.64 6.98 11.38
C LEU A 282 20.19 7.43 11.16
N ASN A 283 19.32 6.57 10.59
CA ASN A 283 17.89 6.84 10.49
C ASN A 283 17.25 7.09 11.85
N LEU A 284 17.80 6.54 12.94
CA LEU A 284 17.33 6.80 14.30
C LEU A 284 17.35 8.30 14.65
N ILE A 285 18.28 9.09 14.11
CA ILE A 285 18.37 10.54 14.39
C ILE A 285 17.11 11.27 13.88
N VAL A 286 16.58 10.82 12.75
CA VAL A 286 15.41 11.40 12.09
C VAL A 286 14.12 10.78 12.64
N ASP A 287 14.07 9.45 12.71
CA ASP A 287 12.88 8.68 13.04
C ASP A 287 12.45 8.82 14.50
N TYR A 288 13.42 9.01 15.42
CA TYR A 288 13.16 9.09 16.85
C TYR A 288 12.12 10.16 17.24
N GLY A 289 11.96 11.22 16.43
CA GLY A 289 10.95 12.26 16.64
C GLY A 289 10.21 12.67 15.38
N TRP A 290 10.15 11.80 14.35
CA TRP A 290 9.47 12.11 13.10
C TRP A 290 7.97 12.42 13.33
N PRO A 291 7.38 13.46 12.68
CA PRO A 291 7.94 14.39 11.68
C PRO A 291 8.63 15.64 12.24
N ASN A 292 8.75 15.80 13.56
CA ASN A 292 9.29 17.02 14.20
C ASN A 292 10.76 17.31 13.84
N PHE A 293 11.48 16.34 13.26
CA PHE A 293 12.83 16.55 12.75
C PHE A 293 12.89 17.67 11.68
N ILE A 294 11.81 17.89 10.92
CA ILE A 294 11.75 18.94 9.88
C ILE A 294 12.05 20.32 10.49
N ASP A 295 11.42 20.64 11.62
CA ASP A 295 11.64 21.91 12.32
C ASP A 295 12.99 21.96 13.04
N ALA A 296 13.50 20.79 13.44
CA ALA A 296 14.79 20.67 14.11
C ALA A 296 15.99 20.62 13.14
N ALA A 297 15.78 20.51 11.82
CA ALA A 297 16.84 20.30 10.84
C ALA A 297 17.90 21.42 10.85
N GLU A 298 17.48 22.67 11.04
CA GLU A 298 18.40 23.81 11.14
C GLU A 298 19.27 23.73 12.40
N ALA A 299 18.67 23.37 13.55
CA ALA A 299 19.40 23.16 14.79
C ALA A 299 20.38 21.97 14.66
N PHE A 300 19.96 20.90 14.00
CA PHE A 300 20.78 19.72 13.73
C PHE A 300 22.03 20.07 12.89
N VAL A 301 21.86 20.73 11.74
CA VAL A 301 22.96 21.09 10.83
C VAL A 301 23.97 22.00 11.52
N ARG A 302 23.49 22.99 12.28
CA ARG A 302 24.34 23.93 13.01
C ARG A 302 25.10 23.29 14.17
N ASP A 303 24.49 22.35 14.89
CA ASP A 303 25.11 21.68 16.03
C ASP A 303 26.17 20.66 15.56
N VAL A 304 25.85 19.83 14.57
CA VAL A 304 26.80 18.84 14.00
C VAL A 304 27.96 19.53 13.28
N ASN A 305 27.70 20.65 12.59
CA ASN A 305 28.68 21.51 11.93
C ASN A 305 29.77 20.76 11.13
N SER A 306 29.38 19.72 10.40
CA SER A 306 30.30 18.91 9.60
C SER A 306 29.61 18.45 8.32
N ALA A 307 30.06 18.97 7.17
CA ALA A 307 29.50 18.61 5.86
C ALA A 307 29.58 17.10 5.59
N ASP A 308 30.68 16.45 5.99
CA ASP A 308 30.87 15.00 5.82
C ASP A 308 29.85 14.19 6.63
N ALA A 309 29.52 14.66 7.84
CA ALA A 309 28.53 14.01 8.69
C ALA A 309 27.11 14.13 8.11
N ILE A 310 26.79 15.29 7.54
CA ILE A 310 25.49 15.51 6.88
C ILE A 310 25.38 14.65 5.62
N MET A 311 26.45 14.55 4.82
CA MET A 311 26.48 13.64 3.66
C MET A 311 26.30 12.18 4.09
N GLU A 312 27.02 11.72 5.11
CA GLU A 312 26.87 10.35 5.64
C GLU A 312 25.44 10.06 6.11
N LEU A 313 24.76 11.03 6.74
CA LEU A 313 23.35 10.92 7.08
C LEU A 313 22.45 10.81 5.84
N LEU A 314 22.57 11.75 4.90
CA LEU A 314 21.73 11.80 3.69
C LEU A 314 21.83 10.52 2.85
N GLU A 315 23.01 9.92 2.81
CA GLU A 315 23.25 8.65 2.11
C GLU A 315 22.72 7.43 2.87
N ALA A 316 22.57 7.53 4.20
CA ALA A 316 22.05 6.47 5.04
C ALA A 316 20.51 6.46 5.11
N LEU A 317 19.85 7.56 4.72
CA LEU A 317 18.40 7.73 4.79
C LEU A 317 17.66 6.61 4.05
N ASP A 318 16.62 6.10 4.69
CA ASP A 318 15.67 5.12 4.17
C ASP A 318 14.25 5.62 4.48
N ASP A 319 13.25 5.23 3.68
CA ASP A 319 11.86 5.62 3.91
C ASP A 319 11.26 4.87 5.11
N VAL A 320 11.77 3.67 5.42
CA VAL A 320 11.33 2.84 6.54
C VAL A 320 11.62 3.53 7.89
N ASP A 321 10.60 3.63 8.75
CA ASP A 321 10.76 4.13 10.12
C ASP A 321 11.33 3.04 11.04
N VAL A 322 12.56 3.25 11.53
CA VAL A 322 13.26 2.28 12.39
C VAL A 322 12.71 2.21 13.82
N THR A 323 11.85 3.15 14.22
CA THR A 323 11.23 3.24 15.55
C THR A 323 9.76 2.81 15.60
N ALA A 324 9.16 2.57 14.43
CA ALA A 324 7.79 2.07 14.31
C ALA A 324 7.61 0.67 14.94
N LYS A 325 6.36 0.24 15.12
CA LYS A 325 6.03 -1.10 15.64
C LYS A 325 6.58 -2.18 14.71
N GLY A 326 7.36 -3.12 15.25
CA GLY A 326 8.12 -4.13 14.50
C GLY A 326 9.47 -3.64 13.97
N GLY A 327 9.85 -2.38 14.21
CA GLY A 327 11.14 -1.81 13.84
C GLY A 327 12.25 -2.15 14.84
N ILE A 328 13.52 -2.02 14.40
CA ILE A 328 14.72 -2.43 15.15
C ILE A 328 14.87 -1.65 16.48
N TYR A 329 14.31 -0.43 16.57
CA TYR A 329 14.40 0.44 17.75
C TYR A 329 13.03 0.72 18.41
N GLU A 330 12.01 -0.12 18.17
CA GLU A 330 10.69 0.02 18.83
C GLU A 330 10.83 0.09 20.36
N GLU A 331 11.59 -0.84 20.95
CA GLU A 331 11.77 -0.93 22.40
C GLU A 331 12.47 0.32 22.97
N LEU A 332 13.41 0.92 22.21
CA LEU A 332 14.08 2.16 22.59
C LEU A 332 13.09 3.33 22.62
N ALA A 333 12.27 3.49 21.58
CA ALA A 333 11.27 4.55 21.50
C ALA A 333 10.19 4.40 22.57
N ARG A 334 9.84 3.16 22.95
CA ARG A 334 8.92 2.89 24.06
C ARG A 334 9.50 3.26 25.42
N LEU A 335 10.76 2.90 25.71
CA LEU A 335 11.41 3.16 26.99
C LEU A 335 11.83 4.64 27.14
N TYR A 336 12.23 5.26 26.04
CA TYR A 336 12.65 6.65 25.94
C TYR A 336 11.79 7.36 24.89
N PRO A 337 10.54 7.75 25.21
CA PRO A 337 9.67 8.41 24.24
C PRO A 337 10.23 9.76 23.80
N PRO A 338 10.04 10.19 22.54
CA PRO A 338 10.42 11.53 22.11
C PRO A 338 9.68 12.63 22.89
N ARG A 339 10.27 13.82 22.94
CA ARG A 339 9.58 14.99 23.49
C ARG A 339 8.45 15.40 22.54
N VAL A 340 7.22 15.33 23.03
CA VAL A 340 6.06 15.89 22.33
C VAL A 340 6.10 17.41 22.50
N THR A 341 6.49 18.13 21.45
CA THR A 341 6.14 19.54 21.34
C THR A 341 4.67 19.63 20.97
N THR A 342 3.86 20.34 21.76
CA THR A 342 2.47 20.62 21.41
C THR A 342 2.42 21.18 19.99
N PRO A 343 1.53 20.67 19.12
CA PRO A 343 1.42 21.20 17.77
C PRO A 343 1.04 22.67 17.89
N THR A 344 1.94 23.57 17.50
CA THR A 344 1.50 24.86 16.98
C THR A 344 0.59 24.56 15.81
N ASP A 345 -0.58 25.20 15.78
CA ASP A 345 -1.61 25.09 14.74
C ASP A 345 -1.00 25.25 13.33
N ALA A 346 -0.44 24.17 12.79
CA ALA A 346 -0.23 23.97 11.38
C ALA A 346 -1.58 23.47 10.90
N GLY A 347 -2.31 24.35 10.21
CA GLY A 347 -3.57 23.98 9.59
C GLY A 347 -3.41 22.71 8.76
N ASP A 348 -4.49 21.94 8.70
CA ASP A 348 -4.71 20.92 7.70
C ASP A 348 -4.56 21.55 6.30
N ASP A 349 -3.32 21.70 5.84
CA ASP A 349 -3.01 21.90 4.43
C ASP A 349 -2.87 20.50 3.83
N ASP A 350 -4.05 19.93 3.55
CA ASP A 350 -4.23 18.76 2.73
C ASP A 350 -3.79 19.09 1.30
N CYS A 351 -2.47 19.07 1.06
CA CYS A 351 -1.91 19.16 -0.28
C CYS A 351 -0.57 18.39 -0.37
N SER A 352 -0.59 17.30 -1.15
CA SER A 352 0.51 16.40 -1.57
C SER A 352 0.83 15.18 -0.67
N THR A 353 -0.04 14.18 -0.72
CA THR A 353 0.16 12.80 -0.23
C THR A 353 1.22 11.99 -1.02
N THR A 354 2.17 12.65 -1.70
CA THR A 354 3.05 12.01 -2.70
C THR A 354 4.55 12.06 -2.41
N GLN A 355 5.01 12.76 -1.37
CA GLN A 355 6.45 12.88 -1.08
C GLN A 355 6.87 11.96 0.07
N SER A 356 7.91 11.15 -0.17
CA SER A 356 8.49 10.21 0.80
C SER A 356 9.14 10.93 1.97
N LYS A 357 9.41 10.20 3.06
CA LYS A 357 10.10 10.73 4.25
C LYS A 357 11.47 11.27 3.85
N THR A 358 12.20 10.52 3.03
CA THR A 358 13.54 10.86 2.54
C THR A 358 13.53 12.18 1.78
N ASP A 359 12.59 12.39 0.86
CA ASP A 359 12.45 13.62 0.09
C ASP A 359 12.21 14.83 1.00
N LYS A 360 11.32 14.70 2.00
CA LYS A 360 11.02 15.77 2.97
C LYS A 360 12.24 16.13 3.82
N VAL A 361 12.98 15.13 4.28
CA VAL A 361 14.21 15.32 5.05
C VAL A 361 15.30 15.98 4.19
N CYS A 362 15.49 15.53 2.95
CA CYS A 362 16.40 16.14 1.99
C CYS A 362 16.06 17.62 1.76
N VAL A 363 14.79 17.98 1.58
CA VAL A 363 14.34 19.38 1.46
C VAL A 363 14.66 20.19 2.72
N ALA A 364 14.38 19.66 3.91
CA ALA A 364 14.61 20.35 5.17
C ALA A 364 16.12 20.59 5.43
N ILE A 365 16.95 19.57 5.21
CA ILE A 365 18.41 19.67 5.33
C ILE A 365 18.98 20.63 4.28
N ARG A 366 18.47 20.63 3.04
CA ARG A 366 18.87 21.62 2.01
C ARG A 366 18.67 23.05 2.49
N ARG A 367 17.47 23.36 2.99
CA ARG A 367 17.15 24.69 3.52
C ARG A 367 18.06 25.07 4.69
N ALA A 368 18.35 24.13 5.57
CA ALA A 368 19.26 24.34 6.69
C ALA A 368 20.71 24.60 6.24
N ILE A 369 21.22 23.88 5.23
CA ILE A 369 22.56 24.12 4.65
C ILE A 369 22.63 25.51 3.99
N GLU A 370 21.59 25.88 3.24
CA GLU A 370 21.51 27.20 2.58
C GLU A 370 21.47 28.35 3.59
N ALA A 371 20.82 28.15 4.75
CA ALA A 371 20.81 29.14 5.84
C ALA A 371 22.14 29.22 6.61
N HIS A 372 22.91 28.12 6.68
CA HIS A 372 24.20 28.06 7.38
C HIS A 372 25.34 28.79 6.64
N ASP A 373 25.19 29.01 5.32
CA ASP A 373 26.07 29.83 4.45
C ASP A 373 27.59 29.61 4.66
N ALA A 374 28.01 28.35 4.77
CA ALA A 374 29.38 28.01 5.16
C ALA A 374 30.34 27.72 3.98
N GLY A 375 29.88 27.79 2.72
CA GLY A 375 30.70 27.60 1.51
C GLY A 375 31.49 26.29 1.44
N GLY A 376 32.30 26.11 0.39
CA GLY A 376 33.22 24.97 0.27
C GLY A 376 32.50 23.61 0.31
N ARG A 377 32.90 22.72 1.23
CA ARG A 377 32.34 21.35 1.35
C ARG A 377 30.84 21.30 1.64
N TRP A 378 30.25 22.36 2.16
CA TRP A 378 28.79 22.46 2.33
C TRP A 378 28.04 22.49 1.00
N GLU A 379 28.68 22.93 -0.08
CA GLU A 379 28.13 22.84 -1.43
C GLU A 379 27.99 21.37 -1.87
N LEU A 380 28.96 20.51 -1.53
CA LEU A 380 28.87 19.08 -1.81
C LEU A 380 27.74 18.43 -1.00
N ALA A 381 27.54 18.83 0.26
CA ALA A 381 26.43 18.36 1.06
C ALA A 381 25.07 18.79 0.48
N ALA A 382 24.96 20.02 -0.02
CA ALA A 382 23.77 20.47 -0.74
C ALA A 382 23.54 19.61 -2.00
N LEU A 383 24.56 19.36 -2.81
CA LEU A 383 24.47 18.48 -3.98
C LEU A 383 24.05 17.05 -3.62
N THR A 384 24.60 16.48 -2.54
CA THR A 384 24.18 15.17 -2.02
C THR A 384 22.70 15.17 -1.72
N SER A 385 22.18 16.21 -1.06
CA SER A 385 20.75 16.28 -0.75
C SER A 385 19.84 16.47 -1.97
N TYR A 386 20.31 16.99 -3.11
CA TYR A 386 19.55 16.98 -4.37
C TYR A 386 19.58 15.62 -5.06
N ALA A 387 20.69 14.90 -4.94
CA ALA A 387 20.89 13.57 -5.53
C ALA A 387 20.32 12.43 -4.66
N ALA A 388 20.09 12.67 -3.37
CA ALA A 388 19.52 11.72 -2.42
C ALA A 388 17.99 11.78 -2.39
N GLY A 389 17.37 10.65 -2.04
CA GLY A 389 15.92 10.48 -2.00
C GLY A 389 15.40 9.59 -3.14
N ASP A 390 14.09 9.37 -3.15
CA ASP A 390 13.44 8.51 -4.15
C ASP A 390 13.19 9.26 -5.46
N ALA A 391 13.00 10.59 -5.38
CA ALA A 391 12.82 11.48 -6.52
C ALA A 391 13.97 12.53 -6.58
N PRO A 392 15.17 12.16 -7.04
CA PRO A 392 16.32 13.07 -7.06
C PRO A 392 16.13 14.24 -8.04
N ASP A 393 16.32 15.47 -7.57
CA ASP A 393 16.27 16.69 -8.37
C ASP A 393 17.65 17.02 -8.96
N LEU A 394 18.06 16.15 -9.89
CA LEU A 394 19.34 16.27 -10.58
C LEU A 394 19.43 17.54 -11.46
N SER A 395 18.29 18.03 -11.95
CA SER A 395 18.24 19.24 -12.75
C SER A 395 18.58 20.48 -11.92
N ALA A 396 18.11 20.59 -10.68
CA ALA A 396 18.53 21.67 -9.78
C ALA A 396 20.00 21.54 -9.35
N ALA A 397 20.47 20.33 -9.06
CA ALA A 397 21.87 20.07 -8.74
C ALA A 397 22.80 20.55 -9.87
N LEU A 398 22.48 20.18 -11.11
CA LEU A 398 23.26 20.55 -12.31
C LEU A 398 23.22 22.06 -12.58
N ARG A 399 22.11 22.75 -12.30
CA ARG A 399 22.06 24.22 -12.36
C ARG A 399 23.01 24.87 -11.36
N ARG A 400 23.15 24.33 -10.14
CA ARG A 400 24.16 24.82 -9.18
C ARG A 400 25.57 24.62 -9.70
N VAL A 401 25.87 23.47 -10.31
CA VAL A 401 27.16 23.22 -10.96
C VAL A 401 27.43 24.21 -12.09
N ALA A 402 26.41 24.55 -12.89
CA ALA A 402 26.52 25.56 -13.94
C ALA A 402 26.85 26.95 -13.37
N VAL A 403 26.17 27.36 -12.29
CA VAL A 403 26.48 28.63 -11.58
C VAL A 403 27.91 28.66 -11.04
N LEU A 404 28.39 27.56 -10.43
CA LEU A 404 29.78 27.45 -9.99
C LEU A 404 30.76 27.63 -11.17
N ARG A 405 30.42 27.05 -12.33
CA ARG A 405 31.24 27.16 -13.54
C ARG A 405 31.27 28.59 -14.09
N GLU A 406 30.15 29.31 -14.05
CA GLU A 406 30.07 30.72 -14.45
C GLU A 406 30.92 31.60 -13.53
N ILE A 407 30.88 31.38 -12.22
CA ILE A 407 31.71 32.10 -11.23
C ILE A 407 33.20 31.85 -11.50
N GLU A 408 33.60 30.60 -11.78
CA GLU A 408 34.98 30.26 -12.17
C GLU A 408 35.44 31.00 -13.42
N LEU A 409 34.60 31.03 -14.45
CA LEU A 409 34.91 31.71 -15.72
C LEU A 409 35.02 33.23 -15.50
N ALA A 410 34.13 33.82 -14.71
CA ALA A 410 34.19 35.23 -14.33
C ALA A 410 35.49 35.56 -13.58
N HIS A 411 35.89 34.75 -12.60
CA HIS A 411 37.15 34.90 -11.88
C HIS A 411 38.38 34.72 -12.78
N ALA A 412 38.32 33.79 -13.75
CA ALA A 412 39.39 33.60 -14.73
C ALA A 412 39.55 34.81 -15.66
N THR A 413 38.44 35.44 -16.08
CA THR A 413 38.47 36.68 -16.90
C THR A 413 38.91 37.93 -16.13
N GLN A 414 38.70 37.97 -14.81
CA GLN A 414 39.17 39.07 -13.96
C GLN A 414 40.67 38.92 -13.63
N ASN A 415 41.16 37.70 -13.44
CA ASN A 415 42.58 37.44 -13.17
C ASN A 415 43.49 37.66 -14.40
N THR A 416 42.98 37.64 -15.63
CA THR A 416 43.76 38.02 -16.82
C THR A 416 44.01 39.53 -16.93
N LEU A 417 43.29 40.36 -16.15
CA LEU A 417 43.44 41.82 -16.11
C LEU A 417 44.24 42.34 -14.90
N ASN A 418 44.46 41.50 -13.88
CA ASN A 418 45.25 41.85 -12.69
C ASN A 418 46.36 40.82 -12.47
N VAL A 419 47.58 41.16 -12.87
CA VAL A 419 48.80 40.46 -12.41
C VAL A 419 49.08 40.95 -11.00
N ASP A 420 48.52 40.29 -9.98
CA ASP A 420 48.97 40.53 -8.62
C ASP A 420 49.08 39.25 -7.78
N THR A 421 50.25 39.15 -7.15
CA THR A 421 50.78 38.05 -6.37
C THR A 421 50.09 37.90 -5.03
N ARG A 422 48.93 37.23 -4.99
CA ARG A 422 48.35 36.68 -3.75
C ARG A 422 47.89 35.23 -3.93
N ARG A 423 48.80 34.37 -4.39
CA ARG A 423 48.69 32.91 -4.16
C ARG A 423 49.08 32.65 -2.71
N GLY A 424 48.10 32.45 -1.83
CA GLY A 424 48.43 32.05 -0.45
C GLY A 424 47.34 32.00 0.61
N ALA A 425 46.05 32.24 0.31
CA ALA A 425 45.02 32.08 1.33
C ALA A 425 43.66 31.67 0.76
N ARG A 426 43.19 30.49 1.21
CA ARG A 426 41.89 29.81 0.99
C ARG A 426 41.73 29.01 -0.31
N ASP A 427 42.38 27.85 -0.36
CA ASP A 427 42.15 26.78 -1.35
C ASP A 427 41.17 25.72 -0.78
N GLU A 428 39.99 26.18 -0.33
CA GLU A 428 38.88 25.34 0.18
C GLU A 428 37.57 25.54 -0.62
N SER A 429 37.61 26.27 -1.74
CA SER A 429 36.44 26.47 -2.59
C SER A 429 36.22 25.26 -3.49
N VAL A 430 35.01 24.69 -3.46
CA VAL A 430 34.61 23.59 -4.34
C VAL A 430 34.41 24.14 -5.76
N ASN A 431 35.21 23.63 -6.69
CA ASN A 431 35.13 23.96 -8.11
C ASN A 431 34.08 23.09 -8.82
N ALA A 432 33.57 23.54 -9.96
CA ALA A 432 32.55 22.86 -10.76
C ALA A 432 32.97 21.42 -11.14
N ALA A 433 34.26 21.21 -11.41
CA ALA A 433 34.80 19.87 -11.70
C ALA A 433 34.73 18.92 -10.49
N VAL A 434 34.89 19.42 -9.27
CA VAL A 434 34.78 18.63 -8.03
C VAL A 434 33.31 18.30 -7.75
N ALA A 435 32.44 19.30 -7.86
CA ALA A 435 30.99 19.15 -7.73
C ALA A 435 30.41 18.13 -8.72
N LEU A 436 30.87 18.17 -9.98
CA LEU A 436 30.43 17.24 -11.02
C LEU A 436 30.93 15.81 -10.76
N LYS A 437 32.19 15.62 -10.35
CA LYS A 437 32.71 14.31 -9.95
C LYS A 437 31.95 13.71 -8.77
N HIS A 438 31.57 14.54 -7.81
CA HIS A 438 30.75 14.14 -6.67
C HIS A 438 29.37 13.64 -7.10
N LEU A 439 28.66 14.39 -7.96
CA LEU A 439 27.38 13.93 -8.51
C LEU A 439 27.50 12.65 -9.35
N LEU A 440 28.55 12.54 -10.17
CA LEU A 440 28.82 11.34 -10.96
C LEU A 440 29.01 10.10 -10.09
N PHE A 441 29.65 10.27 -8.93
CA PHE A 441 29.81 9.20 -7.95
C PHE A 441 28.48 8.75 -7.33
N LEU A 442 27.61 9.70 -7.00
CA LEU A 442 26.33 9.41 -6.34
C LEU A 442 25.32 8.73 -7.28
N VAL A 443 25.25 9.18 -8.53
CA VAL A 443 24.13 8.87 -9.45
C VAL A 443 24.56 8.03 -10.66
N GLY A 444 25.84 8.14 -11.06
CA GLY A 444 26.39 7.50 -12.25
C GLY A 444 26.30 8.35 -13.52
N GLY A 445 27.20 8.07 -14.48
CA GLY A 445 27.36 8.82 -15.73
C GLY A 445 26.13 8.90 -16.62
N PRO A 446 25.50 7.77 -17.03
CA PRO A 446 24.38 7.79 -17.96
C PRO A 446 23.16 8.55 -17.43
N THR A 447 22.82 8.35 -16.15
CA THR A 447 21.69 9.01 -15.49
C THR A 447 21.93 10.51 -15.35
N LEU A 448 23.14 10.92 -14.97
CA LEU A 448 23.49 12.33 -14.85
C LEU A 448 23.54 13.03 -16.22
N TYR A 449 24.04 12.36 -17.26
CA TYR A 449 24.01 12.90 -18.63
C TYR A 449 22.58 13.08 -19.14
N ALA A 450 21.69 12.11 -18.90
CA ALA A 450 20.27 12.24 -19.23
C ALA A 450 19.61 13.41 -18.48
N ALA A 451 19.92 13.59 -17.19
CA ALA A 451 19.44 14.74 -16.42
C ALA A 451 20.00 16.08 -16.96
N ALA A 452 21.25 16.09 -17.41
CA ALA A 452 21.89 17.26 -18.03
C ALA A 452 21.24 17.63 -19.36
N LEU A 453 20.95 16.66 -20.22
CA LEU A 453 20.15 16.89 -21.43
C LEU A 453 18.79 17.51 -21.08
N GLY A 454 18.15 17.05 -20.00
CA GLY A 454 16.88 17.59 -19.52
C GLY A 454 16.93 19.03 -19.00
N THR A 455 18.11 19.62 -18.79
CA THR A 455 18.26 21.06 -18.51
C THR A 455 18.22 21.91 -19.79
N TYR A 456 18.28 21.27 -20.96
CA TYR A 456 18.38 21.87 -22.29
C TYR A 456 19.64 22.73 -22.53
N ASP A 457 20.61 22.73 -21.61
CA ASP A 457 21.93 23.31 -21.79
C ASP A 457 22.91 22.25 -22.35
N LEU A 458 23.17 22.32 -23.65
CA LEU A 458 24.07 21.41 -24.35
C LEU A 458 25.54 21.53 -23.85
N SER A 459 25.93 22.71 -23.35
CA SER A 459 27.29 22.93 -22.83
C SER A 459 27.50 22.17 -21.53
N LEU A 460 26.48 22.19 -20.67
CA LEU A 460 26.48 21.41 -19.43
C LEU A 460 26.43 19.90 -19.70
N ALA A 461 25.61 19.46 -20.66
CA ALA A 461 25.57 18.07 -21.08
C ALA A 461 26.92 17.59 -21.64
N TYR A 462 27.61 18.41 -22.44
CA TYR A 462 28.96 18.13 -22.92
C TYR A 462 29.96 17.97 -21.76
N LEU A 463 29.92 18.89 -20.79
CA LEU A 463 30.80 18.84 -19.62
C LEU A 463 30.58 17.55 -18.81
N VAL A 464 29.32 17.18 -18.58
CA VAL A 464 28.95 15.95 -17.87
C VAL A 464 29.45 14.72 -18.63
N ALA A 465 29.24 14.64 -19.94
CA ALA A 465 29.70 13.51 -20.76
C ALA A 465 31.23 13.35 -20.74
N GLN A 466 31.95 14.46 -20.80
CA GLN A 466 33.42 14.47 -20.74
C GLN A 466 33.93 13.93 -19.40
N HIS A 467 33.34 14.38 -18.28
CA HIS A 467 33.73 13.93 -16.94
C HIS A 467 33.23 12.52 -16.60
N ALA A 468 32.16 12.07 -17.24
CA ALA A 468 31.64 10.70 -17.12
C ALA A 468 32.45 9.67 -17.93
N HIS A 469 33.47 10.10 -18.69
CA HIS A 469 34.25 9.26 -19.61
C HIS A 469 33.37 8.48 -20.62
N MET A 470 32.26 9.10 -21.06
CA MET A 470 31.43 8.55 -22.13
C MET A 470 32.19 8.57 -23.46
N ASP A 471 31.80 7.70 -24.40
CA ASP A 471 32.45 7.62 -25.71
C ASP A 471 32.17 8.91 -26.53
N PRO A 472 33.20 9.71 -26.88
CA PRO A 472 33.03 10.89 -27.75
C PRO A 472 32.39 10.58 -29.10
N GLY A 473 32.50 9.34 -29.59
CA GLY A 473 31.84 8.91 -30.81
C GLY A 473 30.31 8.90 -30.72
N GLU A 474 29.75 8.78 -29.52
CA GLU A 474 28.29 8.70 -29.32
C GLU A 474 27.68 10.06 -28.95
N TYR A 475 28.22 10.75 -27.94
CA TYR A 475 27.60 11.98 -27.43
C TYR A 475 27.91 13.22 -28.28
N VAL A 476 29.07 13.32 -28.93
CA VAL A 476 29.42 14.50 -29.73
C VAL A 476 28.51 14.65 -30.95
N PRO A 477 28.26 13.60 -31.77
CA PRO A 477 27.33 13.70 -32.88
C PRO A 477 25.90 14.00 -32.42
N GLU A 478 25.46 13.43 -31.29
CA GLU A 478 24.14 13.69 -30.70
C GLU A 478 23.99 15.18 -30.34
N LEU A 479 24.95 15.75 -29.62
CA LEU A 479 24.92 17.16 -29.23
C LEU A 479 25.02 18.12 -30.43
N GLN A 480 25.83 17.78 -31.44
CA GLN A 480 25.91 18.56 -32.69
C GLN A 480 24.59 18.52 -33.46
N HIS A 481 23.95 17.36 -33.53
CA HIS A 481 22.65 17.21 -34.16
C HIS A 481 21.59 18.05 -33.43
N LEU A 482 21.53 17.96 -32.10
CA LEU A 482 20.63 18.78 -31.28
C LEU A 482 20.91 20.29 -31.44
N GLN A 483 22.17 20.70 -31.52
CA GLN A 483 22.56 22.10 -31.72
C GLN A 483 22.09 22.66 -33.07
N SER A 484 21.98 21.82 -34.09
CA SER A 484 21.51 22.22 -35.43
C SER A 484 20.00 22.47 -35.52
N MET A 485 19.21 22.00 -34.55
CA MET A 485 17.76 22.15 -34.51
C MET A 485 17.32 23.50 -33.94
N ARG A 486 16.08 23.92 -34.28
CA ARG A 486 15.40 25.06 -33.65
C ARG A 486 15.15 24.77 -32.16
N GLU A 487 14.93 25.81 -31.36
CA GLU A 487 14.86 25.69 -29.90
C GLU A 487 13.76 24.72 -29.41
N HIS A 488 12.51 24.92 -29.84
CA HIS A 488 11.38 24.06 -29.44
C HIS A 488 11.49 22.65 -30.04
N GLU A 489 11.87 22.54 -31.31
CA GLU A 489 12.17 21.25 -31.95
C GLU A 489 13.26 20.46 -31.20
N ARG A 490 14.34 21.12 -30.77
CA ARG A 490 15.40 20.53 -29.96
C ARG A 490 14.87 20.04 -28.62
N ARG A 491 14.09 20.87 -27.90
CA ARG A 491 13.52 20.48 -26.59
C ARG A 491 12.57 19.30 -26.72
N ALA A 492 11.77 19.25 -27.79
CA ALA A 492 10.87 18.14 -28.07
C ALA A 492 11.64 16.83 -28.33
N GLU A 493 12.72 16.87 -29.11
CA GLU A 493 13.53 15.68 -29.39
C GLU A 493 14.31 15.22 -28.14
N VAL A 494 14.81 16.15 -27.32
CA VAL A 494 15.41 15.83 -26.02
C VAL A 494 14.37 15.19 -25.08
N ALA A 495 13.16 15.76 -24.96
CA ALA A 495 12.11 15.20 -24.13
C ALA A 495 11.71 13.79 -24.58
N LYS A 496 11.63 13.57 -25.91
CA LYS A 496 11.40 12.25 -26.50
C LYS A 496 12.54 11.27 -26.17
N ARG A 497 13.80 11.70 -26.29
CA ARG A 497 15.00 10.93 -25.90
C ARG A 497 14.98 10.52 -24.42
N LEU A 498 14.46 11.39 -23.56
CA LEU A 498 14.29 11.17 -22.11
C LEU A 498 12.99 10.44 -21.75
N ARG A 499 12.18 10.03 -22.75
CA ARG A 499 10.87 9.39 -22.57
C ARG A 499 9.85 10.26 -21.81
N ARG A 500 10.02 11.57 -21.82
CA ARG A 500 9.09 12.57 -21.27
C ARG A 500 8.11 13.00 -22.37
N VAL A 501 7.18 12.11 -22.68
CA VAL A 501 6.29 12.26 -23.84
C VAL A 501 5.38 13.49 -23.71
N ASP A 502 4.90 13.78 -22.50
CA ASP A 502 4.02 14.92 -22.21
C ASP A 502 4.69 16.27 -22.49
N GLU A 503 5.96 16.40 -22.10
CA GLU A 503 6.80 17.57 -22.39
C GLU A 503 7.07 17.68 -23.90
N ALA A 504 7.39 16.55 -24.56
CA ALA A 504 7.63 16.52 -26.00
C ALA A 504 6.42 17.00 -26.81
N ILE A 505 5.20 16.57 -26.45
CA ILE A 505 3.96 17.06 -27.06
C ILE A 505 3.84 18.58 -26.89
N THR A 506 4.10 19.08 -25.68
CA THR A 506 4.01 20.52 -25.37
C THR A 506 4.98 21.34 -26.23
N GLU A 507 6.22 20.88 -26.35
CA GLU A 507 7.25 21.55 -27.16
C GLU A 507 6.96 21.48 -28.66
N TYR A 508 6.42 20.37 -29.19
CA TYR A 508 5.97 20.31 -30.58
C TYR A 508 4.81 21.28 -30.87
N LEU A 509 3.89 21.46 -29.93
CA LEU A 509 2.81 22.45 -30.07
C LEU A 509 3.35 23.89 -30.06
N LEU A 510 4.37 24.18 -29.25
CA LEU A 510 5.06 25.49 -29.25
C LEU A 510 5.85 25.73 -30.54
N ASP A 511 6.42 24.67 -31.14
CA ASP A 511 7.09 24.74 -32.44
C ASP A 511 6.10 24.93 -33.62
N GLY A 512 4.81 24.68 -33.39
CA GLY A 512 3.76 24.69 -34.42
C GLY A 512 3.62 23.38 -35.20
N ASP A 513 4.36 22.33 -34.81
CA ASP A 513 4.29 21.00 -35.44
C ASP A 513 3.19 20.15 -34.78
N VAL A 514 1.95 20.50 -35.10
CA VAL A 514 0.75 19.79 -34.62
C VAL A 514 0.71 18.36 -35.15
N GLU A 515 1.34 18.10 -36.29
CA GLU A 515 1.34 16.79 -36.91
C GLU A 515 2.09 15.77 -36.03
N ARG A 516 3.35 16.08 -35.66
CA ARG A 516 4.14 15.24 -34.76
C ARG A 516 3.54 15.15 -33.35
N ALA A 517 3.00 16.26 -32.83
CA ALA A 517 2.31 16.24 -31.53
C ALA A 517 1.12 15.26 -31.54
N GLY A 518 0.33 15.25 -32.61
CA GLY A 518 -0.81 14.34 -32.76
C GLY A 518 -0.42 12.87 -32.95
N GLU A 519 0.67 12.59 -33.68
CA GLU A 519 1.22 11.23 -33.81
C GLU A 519 1.69 10.68 -32.47
N LEU A 520 2.45 11.49 -31.72
CA LEU A 520 2.95 11.11 -30.41
C LEU A 520 1.81 10.91 -29.40
N ALA A 521 0.80 11.78 -29.44
CA ALA A 521 -0.42 11.64 -28.66
C ALA A 521 -1.21 10.37 -29.01
N LYS A 522 -1.23 9.96 -30.28
CA LYS A 522 -1.88 8.72 -30.72
C LYS A 522 -1.15 7.48 -30.21
N ASP A 523 0.16 7.42 -30.40
CA ASP A 523 0.97 6.25 -30.06
C ASP A 523 0.99 5.99 -28.54
N HIS A 524 1.01 7.06 -27.74
CA HIS A 524 1.04 6.98 -26.29
C HIS A 524 -0.33 7.16 -25.61
N LYS A 525 -1.41 7.33 -26.39
CA LYS A 525 -2.79 7.58 -25.89
C LYS A 525 -2.92 8.84 -25.03
N LEU A 526 -2.17 9.89 -25.36
CA LEU A 526 -2.08 11.17 -24.64
C LEU A 526 -2.85 12.31 -25.33
N PHE A 527 -3.86 12.01 -26.14
CA PHE A 527 -4.74 13.04 -26.72
C PHE A 527 -5.39 13.98 -25.68
N PRO A 528 -5.87 13.50 -24.51
CA PRO A 528 -6.39 14.40 -23.48
C PRO A 528 -5.37 15.44 -23.02
N HIS A 529 -4.10 15.04 -22.83
CA HIS A 529 -3.00 15.93 -22.47
C HIS A 529 -2.72 16.94 -23.58
N ALA A 530 -2.56 16.46 -24.83
CA ALA A 530 -2.31 17.32 -25.98
C ALA A 530 -3.41 18.39 -26.18
N LEU A 531 -4.67 18.01 -26.00
CA LEU A 531 -5.82 18.92 -26.11
C LEU A 531 -5.89 19.93 -24.95
N ALA A 532 -5.51 19.52 -23.75
CA ALA A 532 -5.43 20.39 -22.57
C ALA A 532 -4.31 21.41 -22.73
N GLU A 533 -3.12 20.98 -23.19
CA GLU A 533 -1.99 21.88 -23.45
C GLU A 533 -2.28 22.86 -24.58
N ALA A 534 -2.88 22.41 -25.70
CA ALA A 534 -3.29 23.32 -26.76
C ALA A 534 -4.30 24.38 -26.28
N ALA A 535 -5.20 24.02 -25.34
CA ALA A 535 -6.11 24.97 -24.72
C ALA A 535 -5.38 25.94 -23.77
N ARG A 536 -4.48 25.44 -22.91
CA ARG A 536 -3.67 26.25 -21.99
C ARG A 536 -2.81 27.28 -22.72
N LEU A 537 -2.25 26.88 -23.86
CA LEU A 537 -1.44 27.74 -24.75
C LEU A 537 -2.28 28.64 -25.67
N ASN A 538 -3.61 28.55 -25.62
CA ASN A 538 -4.54 29.29 -26.50
C ASN A 538 -4.35 29.04 -28.01
N LEU A 539 -3.89 27.85 -28.40
CA LEU A 539 -3.66 27.45 -29.78
C LEU A 539 -4.92 26.83 -30.40
N LYS A 540 -5.86 27.68 -30.84
CA LYS A 540 -7.17 27.24 -31.36
C LYS A 540 -7.06 26.34 -32.59
N ASP A 541 -6.26 26.72 -33.59
CA ASP A 541 -6.13 25.95 -34.83
C ASP A 541 -5.47 24.59 -34.60
N ALA A 542 -4.43 24.56 -33.76
CA ALA A 542 -3.77 23.32 -33.34
C ALA A 542 -4.73 22.40 -32.58
N ARG A 543 -5.54 22.96 -31.66
CA ARG A 543 -6.56 22.19 -30.93
C ARG A 543 -7.59 21.58 -31.89
N THR A 544 -8.05 22.33 -32.88
CA THR A 544 -8.99 21.82 -33.90
C THR A 544 -8.37 20.67 -34.69
N ALA A 545 -7.13 20.82 -35.16
CA ALA A 545 -6.43 19.75 -35.88
C ALA A 545 -6.20 18.50 -35.01
N LEU A 546 -5.83 18.67 -33.74
CA LEU A 546 -5.70 17.56 -32.78
C LEU A 546 -7.03 16.85 -32.53
N LEU A 547 -8.14 17.57 -32.44
CA LEU A 547 -9.47 16.99 -32.27
C LEU A 547 -9.86 16.12 -33.47
N LEU A 548 -9.56 16.57 -34.69
CA LEU A 548 -9.79 15.77 -35.91
C LEU A 548 -8.93 14.50 -35.91
N LYS A 549 -7.64 14.61 -35.61
CA LYS A 549 -6.75 13.44 -35.47
C LYS A 549 -7.23 12.47 -34.38
N HIS A 550 -7.74 13.00 -33.27
CA HIS A 550 -8.30 12.18 -32.20
C HIS A 550 -9.56 11.45 -32.67
N ALA A 551 -10.44 12.13 -33.38
CA ALA A 551 -11.63 11.54 -33.97
C ALA A 551 -11.30 10.40 -34.93
N ASP A 552 -10.29 10.58 -35.80
CA ASP A 552 -9.86 9.53 -36.72
C ASP A 552 -9.31 8.31 -35.96
N ALA A 553 -8.53 8.54 -34.90
CA ALA A 553 -8.05 7.45 -34.05
C ALA A 553 -9.19 6.70 -33.33
N LEU A 554 -10.22 7.42 -32.89
CA LEU A 554 -11.42 6.84 -32.26
C LEU A 554 -12.28 6.05 -33.27
N SER A 555 -12.42 6.57 -34.49
CA SER A 555 -13.15 5.91 -35.59
C SER A 555 -12.49 4.58 -35.97
N VAL A 556 -11.14 4.55 -36.08
CA VAL A 556 -10.38 3.31 -36.29
C VAL A 556 -10.56 2.32 -35.12
N ALA A 557 -10.76 2.82 -33.89
CA ALA A 557 -11.06 2.01 -32.72
C ALA A 557 -12.55 1.59 -32.61
N MET A 558 -13.38 1.89 -33.61
CA MET A 558 -14.84 1.67 -33.64
C MET A 558 -15.60 2.38 -32.50
N ARG A 559 -15.03 3.47 -31.95
CA ARG A 559 -15.70 4.35 -30.98
C ARG A 559 -16.34 5.53 -31.70
N PHE A 560 -17.30 5.22 -32.57
CA PHE A 560 -17.89 6.17 -33.50
C PHE A 560 -18.63 7.33 -32.81
N ASP A 561 -19.37 7.09 -31.72
CA ASP A 561 -20.03 8.17 -30.97
C ASP A 561 -19.03 9.18 -30.39
N ASP A 562 -17.93 8.70 -29.81
CA ASP A 562 -16.88 9.57 -29.27
C ASP A 562 -16.15 10.33 -30.38
N ALA A 563 -15.91 9.67 -31.52
CA ALA A 563 -15.33 10.29 -32.71
C ALA A 563 -16.23 11.43 -33.24
N ALA A 564 -17.54 11.20 -33.28
CA ALA A 564 -18.51 12.22 -33.68
C ALA A 564 -18.48 13.44 -32.74
N VAL A 565 -18.42 13.22 -31.43
CA VAL A 565 -18.30 14.32 -30.44
C VAL A 565 -17.00 15.10 -30.63
N ALA A 566 -15.88 14.41 -30.89
CA ALA A 566 -14.61 15.07 -31.16
C ALA A 566 -14.65 15.93 -32.44
N ARG A 567 -15.29 15.45 -33.53
CA ARG A 567 -15.50 16.23 -34.75
C ARG A 567 -16.43 17.42 -34.55
N LEU A 568 -17.50 17.27 -33.78
CA LEU A 568 -18.38 18.38 -33.40
C LEU A 568 -17.61 19.45 -32.62
N ALA A 569 -16.74 19.06 -31.70
CA ALA A 569 -15.89 19.98 -30.95
C ALA A 569 -14.88 20.71 -31.84
N ALA A 570 -14.44 20.07 -32.94
CA ALA A 570 -13.61 20.68 -33.98
C ALA A 570 -14.40 21.57 -34.96
N GLY A 571 -15.74 21.56 -34.90
CA GLY A 571 -16.61 22.27 -35.84
C GLY A 571 -16.90 21.51 -37.14
N ASP A 572 -16.40 20.28 -37.31
CA ASP A 572 -16.71 19.42 -38.46
C ASP A 572 -18.03 18.67 -38.25
N VAL A 573 -19.13 19.38 -38.50
CA VAL A 573 -20.48 18.82 -38.36
C VAL A 573 -20.78 17.76 -39.43
N SER A 574 -20.20 17.89 -40.62
CA SER A 574 -20.31 16.91 -41.71
C SER A 574 -19.69 15.58 -41.33
N GLY A 575 -18.42 15.56 -40.91
CA GLY A 575 -17.76 14.34 -40.50
C GLY A 575 -18.36 13.73 -39.24
N ALA A 576 -18.95 14.54 -38.35
CA ALA A 576 -19.69 14.03 -37.19
C ALA A 576 -20.98 13.30 -37.57
N LEU A 577 -21.69 13.77 -38.62
CA LEU A 577 -22.86 13.08 -39.15
C LEU A 577 -22.49 11.68 -39.64
N ASP A 578 -21.40 11.54 -40.38
CA ASP A 578 -20.95 10.25 -40.91
C ASP A 578 -20.51 9.27 -39.80
N GLU A 579 -19.90 9.77 -38.73
CA GLU A 579 -19.57 8.95 -37.55
C GLU A 579 -20.83 8.51 -36.80
N TYR A 580 -21.82 9.37 -36.60
CA TYR A 580 -23.09 8.96 -35.98
C TYR A 580 -23.89 7.98 -36.83
N ARG A 581 -23.80 8.08 -38.17
CA ARG A 581 -24.34 7.07 -39.08
C ARG A 581 -23.66 5.72 -38.86
N SER A 582 -22.33 5.71 -38.79
CA SER A 582 -21.53 4.51 -38.50
C SER A 582 -21.80 3.93 -37.10
N ALA A 583 -22.13 4.78 -36.12
CA ALA A 583 -22.52 4.40 -34.77
C ALA A 583 -23.95 3.85 -34.67
N THR A 584 -24.78 3.99 -35.72
CA THR A 584 -26.24 3.74 -35.70
C THR A 584 -27.01 4.62 -34.69
N SER A 585 -26.42 5.73 -34.27
CA SER A 585 -27.00 6.71 -33.34
C SER A 585 -27.99 7.62 -34.05
N TRP A 586 -29.15 7.07 -34.40
CA TRP A 586 -30.10 7.68 -35.33
C TRP A 586 -30.60 9.06 -34.90
N ARG A 587 -30.83 9.29 -33.60
CA ARG A 587 -31.32 10.60 -33.12
C ARG A 587 -30.31 11.69 -33.41
N GLN A 588 -29.05 11.44 -33.10
CA GLN A 588 -27.94 12.35 -33.31
C GLN A 588 -27.72 12.56 -34.81
N ALA A 589 -27.67 11.49 -35.59
CA ALA A 589 -27.52 11.56 -37.04
C ALA A 589 -28.64 12.39 -37.71
N MET A 590 -29.91 12.10 -37.40
CA MET A 590 -31.04 12.84 -37.97
C MET A 590 -31.07 14.31 -37.52
N THR A 591 -30.67 14.58 -36.28
CA THR A 591 -30.56 15.97 -35.77
C THR A 591 -29.46 16.74 -36.51
N LEU A 592 -28.29 16.13 -36.73
CA LEU A 592 -27.20 16.78 -37.46
C LEU A 592 -27.51 16.95 -38.95
N ALA A 593 -28.14 15.96 -39.59
CA ALA A 593 -28.59 16.06 -40.97
C ALA A 593 -29.60 17.20 -41.16
N ALA A 594 -30.53 17.37 -40.22
CA ALA A 594 -31.44 18.51 -40.20
C ALA A 594 -30.69 19.85 -40.00
N ARG A 595 -29.71 19.90 -39.08
CA ARG A 595 -28.87 21.10 -38.86
C ARG A 595 -28.08 21.52 -40.09
N LEU A 596 -27.63 20.55 -40.90
CA LEU A 596 -26.90 20.77 -42.14
C LEU A 596 -27.80 21.13 -43.33
N ASN A 597 -29.13 21.18 -43.15
CA ASN A 597 -30.11 21.37 -44.22
C ASN A 597 -29.91 20.40 -45.39
N VAL A 598 -29.64 19.12 -45.07
CA VAL A 598 -29.51 18.06 -46.07
C VAL A 598 -30.82 17.96 -46.87
N ASP A 599 -30.70 17.73 -48.18
CA ASP A 599 -31.84 17.60 -49.08
C ASP A 599 -32.84 16.54 -48.58
N PRO A 600 -34.17 16.76 -48.68
CA PRO A 600 -35.17 15.81 -48.19
C PRO A 600 -35.03 14.38 -48.75
N LYS A 601 -34.48 14.21 -49.96
CA LYS A 601 -34.19 12.89 -50.51
C LYS A 601 -33.05 12.22 -49.76
N ALA A 602 -31.92 12.91 -49.61
CA ALA A 602 -30.77 12.39 -48.87
C ALA A 602 -31.09 12.15 -47.38
N MET A 603 -31.96 12.97 -46.78
CA MET A 603 -32.48 12.75 -45.43
C MET A 603 -33.27 11.44 -45.31
N ARG A 604 -34.08 11.10 -46.33
CA ARG A 604 -34.72 9.78 -46.39
C ARG A 604 -33.72 8.66 -46.58
N ASP A 605 -32.72 8.83 -47.45
CA ASP A 605 -31.71 7.79 -47.70
C ASP A 605 -30.92 7.46 -46.42
N ILE A 606 -30.57 8.48 -45.62
CA ILE A 606 -29.94 8.29 -44.29
C ILE A 606 -30.89 7.56 -43.33
N ALA A 607 -32.18 7.94 -43.31
CA ALA A 607 -33.17 7.28 -42.47
C ALA A 607 -33.40 5.81 -42.86
N GLU A 608 -33.36 5.49 -44.16
CA GLU A 608 -33.47 4.13 -44.69
C GLU A 608 -32.29 3.27 -44.20
N GLU A 609 -31.06 3.74 -44.41
CA GLU A 609 -29.83 3.08 -43.97
C GLU A 609 -29.83 2.81 -42.45
N LEU A 610 -30.17 3.82 -41.65
CA LEU A 610 -30.25 3.70 -40.20
C LEU A 610 -31.35 2.73 -39.78
N CYS A 611 -32.52 2.80 -40.42
CA CYS A 611 -33.65 1.91 -40.12
C CYS A 611 -33.25 0.45 -40.36
N GLU A 612 -32.67 0.13 -41.52
CA GLU A 612 -32.20 -1.22 -41.87
C GLU A 612 -31.16 -1.75 -40.87
N SER A 613 -30.21 -0.89 -40.49
CA SER A 613 -29.15 -1.22 -39.52
C SER A 613 -29.71 -1.49 -38.11
N LEU A 614 -30.77 -0.79 -37.72
CA LEU A 614 -31.38 -0.87 -36.40
C LEU A 614 -32.34 -2.04 -36.23
N VAL A 615 -32.95 -2.58 -37.30
CA VAL A 615 -33.99 -3.63 -37.20
C VAL A 615 -33.55 -4.80 -36.31
N MET A 616 -32.29 -5.24 -36.44
CA MET A 616 -31.77 -6.39 -35.69
C MET A 616 -31.19 -6.03 -34.32
N THR A 617 -30.77 -4.79 -34.10
CA THR A 617 -30.04 -4.37 -32.90
C THR A 617 -30.95 -3.67 -31.89
N ASP A 618 -31.79 -2.74 -32.35
CA ASP A 618 -32.81 -2.04 -31.58
C ASP A 618 -34.06 -1.82 -32.46
N PRO A 619 -34.92 -2.85 -32.59
CA PRO A 619 -36.13 -2.80 -33.43
C PRO A 619 -37.09 -1.69 -33.00
N LEU A 620 -37.09 -1.29 -31.72
CA LEU A 620 -37.94 -0.19 -31.23
C LEU A 620 -37.49 1.16 -31.81
N SER A 621 -36.18 1.40 -31.86
CA SER A 621 -35.63 2.58 -32.53
C SER A 621 -35.86 2.53 -34.03
N ALA A 622 -35.70 1.38 -34.68
CA ALA A 622 -35.99 1.21 -36.10
C ALA A 622 -37.46 1.57 -36.43
N ALA A 623 -38.41 1.08 -35.62
CA ALA A 623 -39.84 1.39 -35.77
C ALA A 623 -40.11 2.90 -35.67
N ARG A 624 -39.46 3.60 -34.74
CA ARG A 624 -39.58 5.05 -34.57
C ARG A 624 -39.01 5.81 -35.75
N VAL A 625 -37.90 5.37 -36.33
CA VAL A 625 -37.33 5.95 -37.56
C VAL A 625 -38.28 5.74 -38.74
N ALA A 626 -38.80 4.52 -38.92
CA ALA A 626 -39.74 4.18 -39.98
C ALA A 626 -41.03 5.01 -39.91
N SER A 627 -41.64 5.11 -38.72
CA SER A 627 -42.87 5.90 -38.53
C SER A 627 -42.61 7.41 -38.69
N THR A 628 -41.58 7.95 -38.04
CA THR A 628 -41.38 9.41 -37.96
C THR A 628 -40.75 10.00 -39.22
N HIS A 629 -39.72 9.34 -39.76
CA HIS A 629 -38.90 9.88 -40.84
C HIS A 629 -39.24 9.31 -42.22
N LEU A 630 -39.52 8.00 -42.31
CA LEU A 630 -39.88 7.34 -43.57
C LEU A 630 -41.39 7.41 -43.87
N LYS A 631 -42.22 7.55 -42.82
CA LYS A 631 -43.69 7.42 -42.89
C LYS A 631 -44.15 6.10 -43.50
N ASP A 632 -43.36 5.04 -43.28
CA ASP A 632 -43.66 3.67 -43.69
C ASP A 632 -44.32 2.94 -42.52
N VAL A 633 -45.65 2.93 -42.53
CA VAL A 633 -46.48 2.39 -41.44
C VAL A 633 -46.36 0.87 -41.35
N ASP A 634 -46.36 0.17 -42.49
CA ASP A 634 -46.27 -1.29 -42.53
C ASP A 634 -44.95 -1.74 -41.87
N ARG A 635 -43.83 -1.14 -42.28
CA ARG A 635 -42.51 -1.44 -41.71
C ARG A 635 -42.40 -1.05 -40.24
N ALA A 636 -42.98 0.09 -39.85
CA ALA A 636 -42.98 0.53 -38.46
C ALA A 636 -43.74 -0.46 -37.57
N VAL A 637 -44.92 -0.92 -38.00
CA VAL A 637 -45.71 -1.93 -37.28
C VAL A 637 -44.94 -3.25 -37.16
N ASP A 638 -44.32 -3.72 -38.24
CA ASP A 638 -43.48 -4.94 -38.21
C ASP A 638 -42.33 -4.80 -37.20
N CYS A 639 -41.65 -3.65 -37.18
CA CYS A 639 -40.56 -3.39 -36.23
C CYS A 639 -41.06 -3.28 -34.78
N PHE A 640 -42.23 -2.67 -34.52
CA PHE A 640 -42.83 -2.64 -33.17
C PHE A 640 -43.23 -4.04 -32.70
N ILE A 641 -43.74 -4.88 -33.59
CA ILE A 641 -44.03 -6.30 -33.31
C ILE A 641 -42.74 -7.06 -32.97
N LEU A 642 -41.66 -6.87 -33.75
CA LEU A 642 -40.34 -7.44 -33.46
C LEU A 642 -39.81 -6.99 -32.10
N ALA A 643 -40.04 -5.73 -31.72
CA ALA A 643 -39.70 -5.18 -30.41
C ALA A 643 -40.64 -5.62 -29.28
N LYS A 644 -41.71 -6.39 -29.58
CA LYS A 644 -42.79 -6.77 -28.65
C LYS A 644 -43.49 -5.57 -27.99
N ALA A 645 -43.46 -4.40 -28.64
CA ALA A 645 -44.08 -3.16 -28.18
C ALA A 645 -45.52 -3.06 -28.70
N TRP A 646 -46.42 -3.86 -28.12
CA TRP A 646 -47.79 -4.06 -28.63
C TRP A 646 -48.63 -2.79 -28.62
N ARG A 647 -48.50 -1.96 -27.58
CA ARG A 647 -49.22 -0.68 -27.47
C ARG A 647 -48.79 0.29 -28.56
N ASP A 648 -47.49 0.37 -28.84
CA ASP A 648 -46.95 1.26 -29.87
C ASP A 648 -47.36 0.77 -31.28
N ALA A 649 -47.33 -0.55 -31.53
CA ALA A 649 -47.80 -1.13 -32.80
C ALA A 649 -49.27 -0.80 -33.10
N THR A 650 -50.15 -0.98 -32.12
CA THR A 650 -51.58 -0.67 -32.27
C THR A 650 -51.84 0.82 -32.44
N SER A 651 -51.17 1.66 -31.63
CA SER A 651 -51.27 3.11 -31.75
C SER A 651 -50.79 3.60 -33.12
N CYS A 652 -49.69 3.05 -33.64
CA CYS A 652 -49.16 3.40 -34.96
C CYS A 652 -50.13 3.04 -36.09
N ALA A 653 -50.69 1.83 -36.06
CA ALA A 653 -51.65 1.38 -37.07
C ALA A 653 -52.90 2.28 -37.14
N TYR A 654 -53.46 2.66 -35.98
CA TYR A 654 -54.64 3.53 -35.95
C TYR A 654 -54.34 5.00 -36.22
N ALA A 655 -53.20 5.52 -35.77
CA ALA A 655 -52.83 6.93 -35.98
C ALA A 655 -52.77 7.30 -37.47
N ASP A 656 -52.32 6.37 -38.31
CA ASP A 656 -52.16 6.58 -39.76
C ASP A 656 -53.30 5.95 -40.60
N ASN A 657 -54.47 5.69 -40.00
CA ASN A 657 -55.65 5.10 -40.66
C ASN A 657 -55.41 3.72 -41.32
N ARG A 658 -54.43 2.95 -40.84
CA ARG A 658 -54.12 1.58 -41.28
C ARG A 658 -54.64 0.52 -40.30
N GLY A 659 -55.91 0.67 -39.91
CA GLY A 659 -56.58 -0.27 -39.00
C GLY A 659 -56.69 -1.69 -39.57
N ASP A 660 -56.52 -1.88 -40.88
CA ASP A 660 -56.40 -3.19 -41.54
C ASP A 660 -55.27 -4.05 -40.94
N LEU A 661 -54.15 -3.41 -40.56
CA LEU A 661 -52.97 -4.08 -39.99
C LEU A 661 -53.23 -4.77 -38.66
N MET A 662 -54.29 -4.36 -37.95
CA MET A 662 -54.71 -5.03 -36.72
C MET A 662 -55.06 -6.49 -36.97
N GLN A 663 -55.75 -6.79 -38.07
CA GLN A 663 -56.18 -8.15 -38.39
C GLN A 663 -55.16 -8.91 -39.22
N THR A 664 -54.46 -8.23 -40.15
CA THR A 664 -53.55 -8.91 -41.09
C THR A 664 -52.19 -9.21 -40.49
N THR A 665 -51.70 -8.38 -39.56
CA THR A 665 -50.30 -8.42 -39.10
C THR A 665 -50.21 -8.55 -37.58
N ILE A 666 -50.88 -7.66 -36.84
CA ILE A 666 -50.76 -7.59 -35.36
C ILE A 666 -51.41 -8.80 -34.70
N ALA A 667 -52.63 -9.17 -35.07
CA ALA A 667 -53.34 -10.29 -34.45
C ALA A 667 -52.64 -11.66 -34.63
N PRO A 668 -52.18 -12.05 -35.83
CA PRO A 668 -51.40 -13.28 -36.01
C PRO A 668 -50.10 -13.28 -35.20
N ALA A 669 -49.39 -12.14 -35.14
CA ALA A 669 -48.15 -12.02 -34.39
C ALA A 669 -48.38 -12.09 -32.87
N ALA A 670 -49.45 -11.49 -32.37
CA ALA A 670 -49.84 -11.56 -30.97
C ALA A 670 -50.21 -13.00 -30.56
N ALA A 671 -50.93 -13.73 -31.41
CA ALA A 671 -51.25 -15.13 -31.19
C ALA A 671 -50.00 -16.01 -31.11
N GLY A 672 -49.07 -15.86 -32.06
CA GLY A 672 -47.79 -16.59 -32.05
C GLY A 672 -46.92 -16.26 -30.83
N ALA A 673 -46.85 -14.98 -30.43
CA ALA A 673 -46.13 -14.58 -29.22
C ALA A 673 -46.77 -15.14 -27.94
N ALA A 674 -48.10 -15.23 -27.88
CA ALA A 674 -48.80 -15.81 -26.74
C ALA A 674 -48.48 -17.31 -26.59
N GLU A 675 -48.47 -18.05 -27.70
CA GLU A 675 -48.10 -19.48 -27.73
C GLU A 675 -46.64 -19.69 -27.27
N GLU A 676 -45.70 -18.91 -27.80
CA GLU A 676 -44.28 -18.93 -27.40
C GLU A 676 -44.09 -18.67 -25.89
N HIS A 677 -44.78 -17.67 -25.35
CA HIS A 677 -44.73 -17.39 -23.91
C HIS A 677 -45.37 -18.52 -23.08
N ILE A 678 -46.49 -19.09 -23.52
CA ILE A 678 -47.14 -20.22 -22.83
C ILE A 678 -46.17 -21.41 -22.71
N GLU A 679 -45.47 -21.76 -23.80
CA GLU A 679 -44.49 -22.85 -23.78
C GLU A 679 -43.31 -22.52 -22.86
N THR A 680 -42.76 -21.32 -22.99
CA THR A 680 -41.61 -20.86 -22.18
C THR A 680 -41.92 -20.89 -20.69
N PHE A 681 -43.10 -20.40 -20.26
CA PHE A 681 -43.47 -20.43 -18.85
C PHE A 681 -43.76 -21.85 -18.34
N LYS A 682 -44.33 -22.75 -19.15
CA LYS A 682 -44.48 -24.17 -18.79
C LYS A 682 -43.13 -24.82 -18.54
N GLU A 683 -42.16 -24.59 -19.44
CA GLU A 683 -40.81 -25.12 -19.27
C GLU A 683 -40.10 -24.53 -18.06
N ASN A 684 -40.19 -23.21 -17.84
CA ASN A 684 -39.56 -22.55 -16.69
C ASN A 684 -40.12 -23.10 -15.36
N LYS A 685 -41.44 -23.32 -15.29
CA LYS A 685 -42.09 -23.98 -14.15
C LYS A 685 -41.52 -25.38 -13.92
N ALA A 686 -41.52 -26.22 -14.96
CA ALA A 686 -41.01 -27.60 -14.87
C ALA A 686 -39.53 -27.67 -14.47
N ARG A 687 -38.70 -26.73 -14.97
CA ARG A 687 -37.28 -26.60 -14.59
C ARG A 687 -37.14 -26.20 -13.13
N SER A 688 -37.88 -25.18 -12.67
CA SER A 688 -37.87 -24.72 -11.27
C SER A 688 -38.21 -25.86 -10.31
N GLU A 689 -39.30 -26.60 -10.58
CA GLU A 689 -39.75 -27.73 -9.77
C GLU A 689 -38.68 -28.85 -9.73
N LYS A 690 -38.08 -29.18 -10.88
CA LYS A 690 -37.03 -30.20 -10.97
C LYS A 690 -35.77 -29.81 -10.18
N TYR A 691 -35.30 -28.57 -10.31
CA TYR A 691 -34.09 -28.11 -9.64
C TYR A 691 -34.29 -27.97 -8.13
N VAL A 692 -35.46 -27.52 -7.67
CA VAL A 692 -35.74 -27.45 -6.23
C VAL A 692 -35.94 -28.82 -5.61
N ALA A 693 -36.54 -29.77 -6.31
CA ALA A 693 -36.59 -31.16 -5.85
C ALA A 693 -35.16 -31.71 -5.62
N ARG A 694 -34.25 -31.48 -6.58
CA ARG A 694 -32.84 -31.86 -6.46
C ARG A 694 -32.14 -31.12 -5.31
N LEU A 695 -32.40 -29.83 -5.13
CA LEU A 695 -31.83 -29.04 -4.04
C LEU A 695 -32.27 -29.56 -2.67
N LYS A 696 -33.55 -29.90 -2.51
CA LYS A 696 -34.09 -30.51 -1.28
C LYS A 696 -33.42 -31.84 -0.98
N ASP A 697 -33.16 -32.66 -1.99
CA ASP A 697 -32.47 -33.93 -1.83
C ASP A 697 -31.01 -33.75 -1.40
N LEU A 698 -30.27 -32.78 -1.99
CA LEU A 698 -28.89 -32.47 -1.59
C LEU A 698 -28.82 -31.96 -0.15
N ARG A 699 -29.73 -31.05 0.22
CA ARG A 699 -29.85 -30.56 1.61
C ARG A 699 -30.15 -31.68 2.60
N ARG A 700 -31.06 -32.60 2.25
CA ARG A 700 -31.39 -33.77 3.09
C ARG A 700 -30.16 -34.64 3.31
N ARG A 701 -29.46 -35.02 2.23
CA ARG A 701 -28.22 -35.83 2.29
C ARG A 701 -27.12 -35.16 3.11
N ARG A 702 -26.96 -33.84 2.99
CA ARG A 702 -26.00 -33.08 3.79
C ARG A 702 -26.33 -33.14 5.28
N ARG A 703 -27.59 -32.99 5.66
CA ARG A 703 -28.02 -33.07 7.07
C ARG A 703 -27.84 -34.47 7.64
N GLU A 704 -28.20 -35.50 6.88
CA GLU A 704 -27.99 -36.92 7.25
C GLU A 704 -26.51 -37.25 7.44
N ALA A 705 -25.63 -36.69 6.59
CA ALA A 705 -24.19 -36.86 6.76
C ALA A 705 -23.60 -36.08 7.94
N SER A 706 -24.17 -34.92 8.25
CA SER A 706 -23.74 -34.10 9.39
C SER A 706 -24.16 -34.74 10.72
N SER A 707 -25.21 -35.57 10.75
CA SER A 707 -25.65 -36.29 11.96
C SER A 707 -24.91 -37.60 12.23
N LEU A 708 -24.26 -38.20 11.23
CA LEU A 708 -23.60 -39.51 11.34
C LEU A 708 -22.13 -39.48 11.81
N GLY A 709 -21.52 -38.30 11.97
CA GLY A 709 -20.12 -38.16 12.38
C GLY A 709 -19.13 -38.58 11.28
N ALA A 710 -17.94 -37.97 11.27
CA ALA A 710 -16.98 -37.95 10.14
C ALA A 710 -16.35 -39.30 9.71
N ALA A 711 -16.90 -40.45 10.11
CA ALA A 711 -16.31 -41.76 9.88
C ALA A 711 -16.86 -42.53 8.66
N ASP A 712 -18.00 -42.14 8.06
CA ASP A 712 -18.62 -42.96 7.00
C ASP A 712 -19.06 -42.18 5.74
N TRP A 713 -18.40 -41.05 5.47
CA TRP A 713 -18.66 -40.25 4.26
C TRP A 713 -18.26 -40.96 2.94
N SER A 714 -17.44 -42.00 3.02
CA SER A 714 -16.93 -42.74 1.85
C SER A 714 -17.95 -43.71 1.23
N ALA A 715 -19.05 -44.04 1.91
CA ALA A 715 -20.05 -45.01 1.44
C ALA A 715 -21.19 -44.40 0.58
N LEU A 716 -21.28 -43.08 0.48
CA LEU A 716 -22.34 -42.36 -0.28
C LEU A 716 -21.83 -41.62 -1.54
N GLY A 717 -20.62 -41.96 -2.02
CA GLY A 717 -20.10 -41.51 -3.32
C GLY A 717 -19.11 -40.33 -3.30
N GLY A 718 -18.53 -39.99 -2.14
CA GLY A 718 -17.39 -39.06 -2.05
C GLY A 718 -16.05 -39.80 -2.02
N ARG A 719 -15.16 -39.54 -2.97
CA ARG A 719 -13.82 -40.15 -3.12
C ARG A 719 -12.95 -39.98 -1.83
N PRO A 720 -12.02 -40.91 -1.51
CA PRO A 720 -11.31 -40.94 -0.23
C PRO A 720 -10.22 -39.88 -0.12
N LYS A 721 -9.87 -39.54 1.13
CA LYS A 721 -8.63 -38.80 1.47
C LYS A 721 -7.43 -39.49 0.83
N SER A 722 -6.58 -38.69 0.18
CA SER A 722 -5.28 -39.08 -0.35
C SER A 722 -4.48 -39.87 0.70
N GLY A 723 -4.20 -41.13 0.38
CA GLY A 723 -3.38 -41.99 1.20
C GLY A 723 -1.93 -41.53 1.22
N GLN A 724 -1.42 -41.41 2.44
CA GLN A 724 -0.02 -41.53 2.81
C GLN A 724 0.62 -42.71 2.06
N TYR A 725 1.58 -42.44 1.17
CA TYR A 725 2.61 -43.39 0.80
C TYR A 725 3.97 -42.69 0.76
N ASP A 726 4.89 -43.38 1.42
CA ASP A 726 6.30 -43.11 1.66
C ASP A 726 7.12 -43.42 0.40
N GLY A 727 8.13 -42.57 0.12
CA GLY A 727 9.30 -42.86 -0.72
C GLY A 727 9.16 -42.78 -2.25
N GLY A 728 9.93 -41.89 -2.88
CA GLY A 728 10.36 -42.05 -4.28
C GLY A 728 10.38 -40.77 -5.11
N ASP A 729 11.60 -40.32 -5.40
CA ASP A 729 12.03 -39.26 -6.33
C ASP A 729 11.43 -39.37 -7.75
N GLY A 730 11.14 -38.25 -8.42
CA GLY A 730 10.84 -38.22 -9.88
C GLY A 730 9.84 -37.16 -10.36
N ASP A 731 10.34 -36.18 -11.09
CA ASP A 731 9.64 -35.13 -11.85
C ASP A 731 8.60 -35.62 -12.88
N ASP A 732 7.64 -34.72 -13.18
CA ASP A 732 6.82 -34.61 -14.40
C ASP A 732 6.15 -35.90 -14.92
N PHE A 733 4.84 -36.11 -14.69
CA PHE A 733 3.93 -36.69 -15.69
C PHE A 733 2.43 -36.50 -15.36
N ASP A 734 1.73 -35.90 -16.33
CA ASP A 734 0.39 -36.23 -16.83
C ASP A 734 -0.86 -35.88 -15.99
N ASP A 735 -1.37 -34.66 -16.18
CA ASP A 735 -2.77 -34.30 -15.91
C ASP A 735 -3.65 -34.79 -17.08
N GLY A 736 -3.73 -36.11 -17.19
CA GLY A 736 -4.34 -36.86 -18.29
C GLY A 736 -5.09 -38.08 -17.76
N ALA A 737 -6.02 -37.93 -16.81
CA ALA A 737 -6.78 -39.05 -16.29
C ALA A 737 -8.30 -38.79 -16.19
N SER A 738 -8.96 -39.20 -17.27
CA SER A 738 -10.19 -40.01 -17.28
C SER A 738 -11.55 -39.32 -17.25
N ASP A 739 -12.02 -39.03 -18.47
CA ASP A 739 -13.41 -39.19 -18.89
C ASP A 739 -13.88 -40.64 -18.64
N ALA A 740 -14.78 -40.82 -17.69
CA ALA A 740 -15.67 -41.99 -17.64
C ALA A 740 -17.06 -41.52 -17.19
N PRO A 741 -18.06 -41.46 -18.09
CA PRO A 741 -19.43 -41.22 -17.67
C PRO A 741 -19.94 -42.46 -16.92
N SER A 742 -20.36 -42.27 -15.67
CA SER A 742 -21.00 -43.32 -14.89
C SER A 742 -22.35 -43.69 -15.52
N LEU A 743 -22.41 -44.89 -16.08
CA LEU A 743 -23.61 -45.56 -16.59
C LEU A 743 -24.51 -45.98 -15.41
N ALA A 744 -25.26 -45.05 -14.83
CA ALA A 744 -26.46 -45.36 -14.04
C ALA A 744 -27.29 -44.09 -13.82
N SER A 745 -28.56 -44.13 -14.24
CA SER A 745 -29.66 -43.17 -14.08
C SER A 745 -29.94 -42.21 -15.25
N ASP A 746 -31.22 -42.16 -15.63
CA ASP A 746 -31.90 -41.37 -16.68
C ASP A 746 -31.74 -39.84 -16.52
N MET A 747 -30.52 -39.31 -16.65
CA MET A 747 -30.23 -37.90 -16.37
C MET A 747 -29.49 -37.19 -17.51
N SER A 748 -29.87 -37.48 -18.75
CA SER A 748 -29.33 -36.85 -19.98
C SER A 748 -29.69 -35.37 -20.19
N ALA A 749 -30.43 -34.73 -19.28
CA ALA A 749 -30.97 -33.38 -19.48
C ALA A 749 -30.13 -32.22 -18.88
N TYR A 750 -28.98 -32.50 -18.28
CA TYR A 750 -28.14 -31.47 -17.63
C TYR A 750 -27.04 -30.90 -18.53
N THR A 751 -26.69 -31.58 -19.62
CA THR A 751 -25.53 -31.23 -20.45
C THR A 751 -25.88 -30.66 -21.83
N ASP A 752 -27.15 -30.65 -22.21
CA ASP A 752 -27.58 -30.02 -23.47
C ASP A 752 -27.73 -28.51 -23.28
N ARG A 753 -26.60 -27.82 -23.47
CA ARG A 753 -26.53 -26.45 -23.98
C ARG A 753 -27.29 -25.40 -23.15
N THR A 754 -26.92 -25.23 -21.88
CA THR A 754 -27.16 -23.97 -21.13
C THR A 754 -26.23 -22.86 -21.62
N GLY A 755 -26.38 -22.47 -22.89
CA GLY A 755 -26.05 -21.12 -23.34
C GLY A 755 -27.25 -20.24 -23.00
N LEU A 756 -27.00 -19.08 -22.39
CA LEU A 756 -28.02 -18.08 -22.03
C LEU A 756 -29.15 -18.04 -23.08
N THR A 757 -30.37 -18.37 -22.68
CA THR A 757 -31.57 -17.93 -23.39
C THR A 757 -31.80 -16.47 -23.03
N SER A 758 -30.98 -15.59 -23.61
CA SER A 758 -31.34 -14.19 -23.80
C SER A 758 -31.97 -14.07 -25.18
N VAL A 759 -33.18 -13.52 -25.18
CA VAL A 759 -33.95 -13.06 -26.34
C VAL A 759 -33.03 -12.43 -27.39
N ALA A 760 -32.88 -13.13 -28.51
CA ALA A 760 -32.42 -12.60 -29.78
C ALA A 760 -32.93 -13.58 -30.86
N SER A 761 -34.14 -13.33 -31.34
CA SER A 761 -34.67 -13.97 -32.55
C SER A 761 -33.89 -13.43 -33.75
N GLY A 762 -32.70 -13.97 -33.97
CA GLY A 762 -31.94 -13.82 -35.20
C GLY A 762 -32.31 -14.96 -36.13
N THR A 763 -33.17 -14.68 -37.10
CA THR A 763 -33.38 -15.54 -38.27
C THR A 763 -32.03 -15.76 -38.96
N SER A 764 -31.50 -16.98 -38.91
CA SER A 764 -30.38 -17.37 -39.78
C SER A 764 -30.86 -18.36 -40.82
N SER A 765 -31.01 -17.83 -42.03
CA SER A 765 -31.10 -18.54 -43.30
C SER A 765 -29.92 -19.49 -43.51
N ALA A 766 -30.28 -20.68 -44.00
CA ALA A 766 -29.57 -21.65 -44.85
C ALA A 766 -28.04 -21.65 -44.99
N ALA A 767 -27.55 -22.89 -45.03
CA ALA A 767 -26.20 -23.32 -45.34
C ALA A 767 -25.56 -22.67 -46.57
N SER A 768 -24.28 -22.32 -46.44
CA SER A 768 -23.36 -22.22 -47.57
C SER A 768 -22.10 -23.01 -47.27
N THR A 769 -21.94 -24.11 -47.99
CA THR A 769 -20.65 -24.72 -48.27
C THR A 769 -19.77 -23.71 -49.00
N VAL A 770 -18.50 -23.59 -48.61
CA VAL A 770 -17.31 -23.31 -49.43
C VAL A 770 -16.16 -22.95 -48.49
N GLY A 771 -15.05 -23.67 -48.68
CA GLY A 771 -13.86 -23.56 -47.86
C GLY A 771 -13.21 -22.18 -47.89
N GLY A 772 -12.73 -21.75 -46.73
CA GLY A 772 -11.88 -20.57 -46.58
C GLY A 772 -11.10 -20.66 -45.28
N ARG A 773 -9.80 -20.92 -45.38
CA ARG A 773 -8.84 -20.90 -44.27
C ARG A 773 -8.98 -19.59 -43.49
N LYS A 774 -9.32 -19.65 -42.20
CA LYS A 774 -9.24 -18.49 -41.29
C LYS A 774 -8.16 -18.70 -40.22
N SER A 775 -7.32 -17.68 -40.11
CA SER A 775 -6.17 -17.51 -39.24
C SER A 775 -6.50 -17.66 -37.76
N LYS A 776 -5.62 -18.34 -37.02
CA LYS A 776 -5.60 -18.42 -35.54
C LYS A 776 -5.49 -17.01 -34.94
N LYS A 777 -6.61 -16.45 -34.44
CA LYS A 777 -6.61 -15.35 -33.47
C LYS A 777 -6.55 -15.94 -32.07
N LYS A 778 -5.43 -15.69 -31.39
CA LYS A 778 -5.18 -15.94 -29.96
C LYS A 778 -6.22 -15.10 -29.19
N LYS A 779 -7.27 -15.73 -28.65
CA LYS A 779 -8.30 -15.05 -27.84
C LYS A 779 -7.96 -15.24 -26.37
N ASP A 780 -7.91 -14.12 -25.66
CA ASP A 780 -7.60 -14.00 -24.24
C ASP A 780 -8.32 -15.03 -23.38
N LYS A 781 -7.52 -15.88 -22.74
CA LYS A 781 -7.95 -16.98 -21.88
C LYS A 781 -7.97 -16.57 -20.41
N LYS A 782 -8.34 -15.31 -20.10
CA LYS A 782 -8.36 -14.79 -18.72
C LYS A 782 -9.75 -14.50 -18.14
N GLY A 783 -10.83 -14.67 -18.92
CA GLY A 783 -12.22 -14.44 -18.47
C GLY A 783 -13.11 -15.69 -18.31
N LYS A 784 -12.56 -16.91 -18.47
CA LYS A 784 -13.35 -18.16 -18.51
C LYS A 784 -13.25 -19.02 -17.23
N LYS A 785 -12.72 -18.50 -16.12
CA LYS A 785 -12.54 -19.29 -14.88
C LYS A 785 -13.76 -19.34 -13.95
N ASN A 786 -14.83 -18.56 -14.19
CA ASN A 786 -16.00 -18.48 -13.29
C ASN A 786 -17.32 -18.98 -13.90
N ARG A 787 -17.28 -19.93 -14.83
CA ARG A 787 -18.51 -20.62 -15.26
C ARG A 787 -18.46 -22.07 -14.82
N SER A 788 -18.70 -22.32 -13.53
CA SER A 788 -19.09 -23.64 -13.05
C SER A 788 -20.45 -23.98 -13.68
N GLY A 789 -20.45 -24.80 -14.72
CA GLY A 789 -21.69 -25.38 -15.23
C GLY A 789 -22.33 -26.25 -14.14
N LEU A 790 -23.66 -26.34 -14.16
CA LEU A 790 -24.45 -27.22 -13.29
C LEU A 790 -24.03 -28.68 -13.50
N ARG A 791 -23.00 -29.12 -12.79
CA ARG A 791 -22.48 -30.48 -12.88
C ARG A 791 -22.97 -31.28 -11.68
N ALA A 792 -23.85 -32.25 -11.95
CA ALA A 792 -24.30 -33.17 -10.93
C ALA A 792 -23.11 -33.92 -10.30
N GLY A 793 -23.08 -34.01 -8.97
CA GLY A 793 -22.03 -34.63 -8.19
C GLY A 793 -20.80 -33.76 -7.91
N SER A 794 -20.78 -32.49 -8.31
CA SER A 794 -19.65 -31.60 -7.99
C SER A 794 -19.71 -31.11 -6.53
N PRO A 795 -18.57 -30.75 -5.92
CA PRO A 795 -18.55 -30.19 -4.55
C PRO A 795 -19.35 -28.89 -4.40
N THR A 796 -19.54 -28.14 -5.49
CA THR A 796 -20.28 -26.88 -5.52
C THR A 796 -21.71 -27.03 -6.05
N GLU A 797 -22.17 -28.25 -6.37
CA GLU A 797 -23.44 -28.52 -7.03
C GLU A 797 -24.61 -27.81 -6.32
N GLU A 798 -24.68 -27.90 -4.99
CA GLU A 798 -25.79 -27.33 -4.24
C GLU A 798 -25.82 -25.79 -4.30
N ARG A 799 -24.65 -25.15 -4.21
CA ARG A 799 -24.50 -23.69 -4.36
C ARG A 799 -24.87 -23.24 -5.76
N ASP A 800 -24.29 -23.90 -6.77
CA ASP A 800 -24.50 -23.56 -8.19
C ASP A 800 -25.98 -23.75 -8.56
N LEU A 801 -26.63 -24.79 -8.02
CA LEU A 801 -28.05 -25.06 -8.22
C LEU A 801 -28.95 -24.05 -7.52
N ALA A 802 -28.66 -23.68 -6.27
CA ALA A 802 -29.41 -22.64 -5.55
C ALA A 802 -29.34 -21.30 -6.29
N MET A 803 -28.15 -20.90 -6.74
CA MET A 803 -27.95 -19.69 -7.53
C MET A 803 -28.69 -19.74 -8.87
N HIS A 804 -28.69 -20.90 -9.53
CA HIS A 804 -29.42 -21.07 -10.78
C HIS A 804 -30.93 -20.96 -10.58
N VAL A 805 -31.49 -21.56 -9.53
CA VAL A 805 -32.93 -21.45 -9.19
C VAL A 805 -33.32 -19.98 -9.00
N LEU A 806 -32.50 -19.19 -8.30
CA LEU A 806 -32.75 -17.75 -8.13
C LEU A 806 -32.69 -16.98 -9.45
N SER A 807 -31.86 -17.41 -10.41
CA SER A 807 -31.78 -16.80 -11.74
C SER A 807 -32.92 -17.18 -12.69
N LEU A 808 -33.74 -18.18 -12.35
CA LEU A 808 -34.90 -18.59 -13.17
C LEU A 808 -36.13 -17.70 -12.95
N ALA A 809 -36.02 -16.67 -12.10
CA ALA A 809 -37.05 -15.66 -11.92
C ALA A 809 -37.47 -15.04 -13.26
N PRO A 810 -38.76 -14.99 -13.59
CA PRO A 810 -39.22 -14.21 -14.73
C PRO A 810 -38.81 -12.75 -14.58
N MET A 811 -38.20 -12.18 -15.62
CA MET A 811 -37.77 -10.78 -15.60
C MET A 811 -38.99 -9.86 -15.57
N ALA A 812 -38.94 -8.79 -14.77
CA ALA A 812 -40.03 -7.81 -14.66
C ALA A 812 -40.49 -7.28 -16.03
N LYS A 813 -39.52 -6.96 -16.90
CA LYS A 813 -39.79 -6.50 -18.28
C LYS A 813 -40.62 -7.50 -19.09
N THR A 814 -40.30 -8.80 -18.99
CA THR A 814 -41.06 -9.86 -19.69
C THR A 814 -42.49 -9.96 -19.17
N LEU A 815 -42.71 -9.75 -17.87
CA LEU A 815 -44.06 -9.75 -17.30
C LEU A 815 -44.85 -8.50 -17.68
N GLU A 816 -44.20 -7.34 -17.85
CA GLU A 816 -44.81 -6.15 -18.43
C GLU A 816 -45.23 -6.39 -19.88
N GLU A 817 -44.33 -6.94 -20.72
CA GLU A 817 -44.60 -7.31 -22.11
C GLU A 817 -45.79 -8.28 -22.22
N VAL A 818 -45.86 -9.30 -21.35
CA VAL A 818 -47.01 -10.21 -21.26
C VAL A 818 -48.28 -9.46 -20.86
N GLY A 819 -48.18 -8.51 -19.92
CA GLY A 819 -49.31 -7.67 -19.52
C GLY A 819 -49.90 -6.89 -20.70
N GLU A 820 -49.05 -6.27 -21.53
CA GLU A 820 -49.49 -5.59 -22.75
C GLU A 820 -50.12 -6.55 -23.76
N LEU A 821 -49.54 -7.74 -23.91
CA LEU A 821 -50.07 -8.77 -24.79
C LEU A 821 -51.45 -9.26 -24.35
N LEU A 822 -51.68 -9.42 -23.04
CA LEU A 822 -52.99 -9.78 -22.49
C LEU A 822 -54.05 -8.74 -22.82
N GLU A 823 -53.71 -7.44 -22.67
CA GLU A 823 -54.61 -6.33 -23.05
C GLU A 823 -54.97 -6.41 -24.53
N LEU A 824 -53.97 -6.65 -25.39
CA LEU A 824 -54.17 -6.78 -26.83
C LEU A 824 -55.04 -8.00 -27.18
N LEU A 825 -54.81 -9.16 -26.59
CA LEU A 825 -55.61 -10.36 -26.84
C LEU A 825 -57.07 -10.16 -26.43
N VAL A 826 -57.32 -9.49 -25.30
CA VAL A 826 -58.69 -9.15 -24.88
C VAL A 826 -59.34 -8.17 -25.85
N LEU A 827 -58.60 -7.15 -26.30
CA LEU A 827 -59.07 -6.20 -27.31
C LEU A 827 -59.46 -6.89 -28.63
N LEU A 828 -58.71 -7.92 -29.03
CA LEU A 828 -58.97 -8.71 -30.23
C LEU A 828 -60.07 -9.78 -30.04
N GLY A 829 -60.66 -9.90 -28.84
CA GLY A 829 -61.71 -10.88 -28.54
C GLY A 829 -61.20 -12.28 -28.17
N HIS A 830 -59.89 -12.46 -28.01
CA HIS A 830 -59.22 -13.72 -27.64
C HIS A 830 -59.06 -13.87 -26.11
N GLU A 831 -60.14 -13.67 -25.37
CA GLU A 831 -60.11 -13.69 -23.90
C GLU A 831 -59.67 -15.06 -23.33
N GLY A 832 -60.01 -16.16 -24.01
CA GLY A 832 -59.61 -17.52 -23.60
C GLY A 832 -58.10 -17.74 -23.62
N ASP A 833 -57.43 -17.23 -24.66
CA ASP A 833 -55.98 -17.33 -24.82
C ASP A 833 -55.28 -16.43 -23.79
N ALA A 834 -55.81 -15.22 -23.57
CA ALA A 834 -55.33 -14.32 -22.52
C ALA A 834 -55.42 -14.96 -21.12
N ARG A 835 -56.56 -15.57 -20.75
CA ARG A 835 -56.70 -16.29 -19.47
C ARG A 835 -55.71 -17.44 -19.35
N THR A 836 -55.45 -18.16 -20.44
CA THR A 836 -54.51 -19.28 -20.45
C THR A 836 -53.08 -18.81 -20.22
N LEU A 837 -52.64 -17.78 -20.93
CA LEU A 837 -51.33 -17.17 -20.77
C LEU A 837 -51.14 -16.62 -19.35
N GLN A 838 -52.11 -15.85 -18.83
CA GLN A 838 -52.01 -15.30 -17.48
C GLN A 838 -51.93 -16.41 -16.42
N ARG A 839 -52.70 -17.48 -16.57
CA ARG A 839 -52.66 -18.64 -15.67
C ARG A 839 -51.28 -19.29 -15.67
N VAL A 840 -50.74 -19.61 -16.84
CA VAL A 840 -49.43 -20.29 -16.96
C VAL A 840 -48.30 -19.40 -16.43
N ALA A 841 -48.32 -18.11 -16.74
CA ALA A 841 -47.36 -17.15 -16.21
C ALA A 841 -47.45 -17.05 -14.68
N SER A 842 -48.67 -16.96 -14.12
CA SER A 842 -48.89 -16.94 -12.66
C SER A 842 -48.41 -18.23 -11.99
N GLU A 843 -48.71 -19.39 -12.56
CA GLU A 843 -48.24 -20.68 -12.04
C GLU A 843 -46.71 -20.79 -12.05
N ALA A 844 -46.03 -20.22 -13.04
CA ALA A 844 -44.58 -20.21 -13.12
C ALA A 844 -43.95 -19.24 -12.10
N VAL A 845 -44.54 -18.05 -11.90
CA VAL A 845 -44.13 -17.09 -10.85
C VAL A 845 -44.34 -17.70 -9.46
N ASP A 846 -45.52 -18.26 -9.18
CA ASP A 846 -45.83 -18.91 -7.91
C ASP A 846 -44.84 -20.07 -7.62
N ALA A 847 -44.53 -20.88 -8.63
CA ALA A 847 -43.55 -21.98 -8.50
C ALA A 847 -42.14 -21.44 -8.22
N HIS A 848 -41.73 -20.35 -8.89
CA HIS A 848 -40.45 -19.71 -8.62
C HIS A 848 -40.39 -19.12 -7.20
N ASP A 849 -41.42 -18.42 -6.75
CA ASP A 849 -41.46 -17.80 -5.42
C ASP A 849 -41.41 -18.85 -4.30
N ALA A 850 -42.08 -19.99 -4.50
CA ALA A 850 -41.94 -21.14 -3.61
C ALA A 850 -40.51 -21.71 -3.62
N SER A 851 -39.94 -21.87 -4.82
CA SER A 851 -38.57 -22.38 -5.03
C SER A 851 -37.47 -21.47 -4.46
N LYS A 852 -37.70 -20.15 -4.48
CA LYS A 852 -36.79 -19.12 -3.98
C LYS A 852 -36.51 -19.29 -2.49
N ILE A 853 -37.53 -19.61 -1.69
CA ILE A 853 -37.39 -19.83 -0.25
C ILE A 853 -36.40 -20.97 0.01
N ASP A 854 -36.55 -22.09 -0.72
CA ASP A 854 -35.68 -23.25 -0.58
C ASP A 854 -34.24 -22.98 -1.04
N ALA A 855 -34.07 -22.19 -2.11
CA ALA A 855 -32.78 -21.76 -2.63
C ALA A 855 -32.04 -20.82 -1.66
N GLN A 856 -32.72 -19.80 -1.15
CA GLN A 856 -32.16 -18.87 -0.16
C GLN A 856 -31.75 -19.62 1.11
N THR A 857 -32.61 -20.51 1.62
CA THR A 857 -32.28 -21.26 2.83
C THR A 857 -31.05 -22.16 2.63
N SER A 858 -30.88 -22.79 1.46
CA SER A 858 -29.68 -23.58 1.13
C SER A 858 -28.42 -22.72 1.13
N LEU A 859 -28.52 -21.52 0.55
CA LEU A 859 -27.41 -20.58 0.43
C LEU A 859 -27.00 -20.03 1.81
N ASP A 860 -27.97 -19.70 2.66
CA ASP A 860 -27.74 -19.26 4.04
C ASP A 860 -27.06 -20.36 4.88
N GLU A 861 -27.55 -21.60 4.77
CA GLU A 861 -26.92 -22.78 5.40
C GLU A 861 -25.47 -22.96 4.94
N LEU A 862 -25.18 -22.77 3.64
CA LEU A 862 -23.84 -22.84 3.08
C LEU A 862 -22.93 -21.70 3.52
N MET A 863 -23.45 -20.47 3.56
CA MET A 863 -22.71 -19.29 4.02
C MET A 863 -22.32 -19.41 5.49
N ALA A 864 -23.21 -19.96 6.34
CA ALA A 864 -22.88 -20.25 7.73
C ALA A 864 -21.69 -21.22 7.84
N ILE A 865 -21.70 -22.31 7.05
CA ILE A 865 -20.61 -23.31 7.02
C ILE A 865 -19.29 -22.69 6.50
N ALA A 866 -19.35 -21.85 5.47
CA ALA A 866 -18.17 -21.18 4.92
C ALA A 866 -17.56 -20.18 5.92
N LYS A 867 -18.42 -19.47 6.66
CA LYS A 867 -18.01 -18.55 7.72
C LYS A 867 -17.29 -19.26 8.87
N ASP A 868 -17.80 -20.42 9.29
CA ASP A 868 -17.17 -21.24 10.33
C ASP A 868 -15.79 -21.78 9.90
N LYS A 869 -15.55 -21.92 8.59
CA LYS A 869 -14.27 -22.36 8.00
C LYS A 869 -13.32 -21.23 7.63
N GLY A 870 -13.72 -19.97 7.79
CA GLY A 870 -12.91 -18.81 7.40
C GLY A 870 -12.77 -18.61 5.88
N GLU A 871 -13.69 -19.14 5.08
CA GLU A 871 -13.67 -19.01 3.61
C GLU A 871 -14.28 -17.68 3.14
N LYS A 872 -13.87 -17.17 1.97
CA LYS A 872 -14.40 -15.92 1.38
C LYS A 872 -15.86 -16.10 0.92
N LEU A 873 -16.73 -15.16 1.29
CA LEU A 873 -18.18 -15.22 1.04
C LEU A 873 -18.62 -14.66 -0.32
N ASP A 874 -17.72 -14.03 -1.08
CA ASP A 874 -18.02 -13.40 -2.39
C ASP A 874 -18.63 -14.38 -3.42
N ALA A 875 -18.41 -15.69 -3.23
CA ALA A 875 -18.93 -16.74 -4.10
C ALA A 875 -20.42 -17.07 -3.86
N PHE A 876 -21.05 -16.50 -2.82
CA PHE A 876 -22.43 -16.81 -2.41
C PHE A 876 -23.40 -15.64 -2.64
N THR A 877 -22.97 -14.52 -3.19
CA THR A 877 -23.86 -13.39 -3.47
C THR A 877 -24.61 -13.60 -4.79
N PRO A 878 -25.95 -13.65 -4.79
CA PRO A 878 -26.75 -13.61 -6.00
C PRO A 878 -26.40 -12.37 -6.83
N THR A 879 -26.25 -12.50 -8.14
CA THR A 879 -26.35 -11.35 -9.03
C THR A 879 -27.80 -10.89 -8.98
N ASP A 880 -28.07 -9.65 -8.55
CA ASP A 880 -29.41 -9.07 -8.39
C ASP A 880 -30.29 -9.29 -9.64
N ALA A 881 -31.04 -10.37 -9.65
CA ALA A 881 -32.17 -10.55 -10.55
C ALA A 881 -33.37 -9.91 -9.84
N GLY A 882 -33.73 -8.70 -10.27
CA GLY A 882 -34.78 -7.88 -9.65
C GLY A 882 -36.06 -8.69 -9.41
N ALA A 883 -36.27 -9.08 -8.15
CA ALA A 883 -37.50 -9.72 -7.71
C ALA A 883 -38.58 -8.64 -7.54
N GLY A 884 -39.11 -8.15 -8.65
CA GLY A 884 -40.34 -7.37 -8.64
C GLY A 884 -41.51 -8.31 -8.36
N GLY A 885 -42.19 -8.14 -7.23
CA GLY A 885 -43.50 -8.77 -7.03
C GLY A 885 -44.44 -8.27 -8.14
N VAL A 886 -44.92 -9.17 -8.99
CA VAL A 886 -45.80 -8.77 -10.08
C VAL A 886 -47.23 -8.74 -9.59
N GLU A 887 -47.67 -7.53 -9.27
CA GLU A 887 -49.09 -7.25 -9.08
C GLU A 887 -49.74 -7.14 -10.45
N TRP A 888 -50.39 -8.22 -10.90
CA TRP A 888 -51.16 -8.22 -12.13
C TRP A 888 -52.26 -7.15 -12.08
N LYS A 889 -52.20 -6.17 -12.99
CA LYS A 889 -53.23 -5.12 -13.14
C LYS A 889 -54.65 -5.68 -13.34
N TRP A 890 -54.77 -6.91 -13.86
CA TRP A 890 -56.04 -7.52 -14.25
C TRP A 890 -56.38 -8.73 -13.36
N THR A 891 -56.95 -8.46 -12.18
CA THR A 891 -57.47 -9.49 -11.26
C THR A 891 -58.71 -10.21 -11.80
N ALA A 892 -59.44 -9.59 -12.74
CA ALA A 892 -60.66 -10.13 -13.34
C ALA A 892 -60.44 -11.41 -14.18
N LEU A 893 -59.24 -11.59 -14.73
CA LEU A 893 -58.89 -12.75 -15.57
C LEU A 893 -58.38 -13.94 -14.74
N LYS A 894 -58.24 -13.79 -13.41
CA LYS A 894 -57.88 -14.90 -12.49
C LYS A 894 -59.02 -15.90 -12.40
N SER A 895 -58.70 -17.20 -12.51
CA SER A 895 -59.69 -18.24 -12.24
C SER A 895 -60.10 -18.22 -10.76
N ILE A 896 -61.41 -18.26 -10.51
CA ILE A 896 -61.97 -18.35 -9.15
C ILE A 896 -61.44 -19.64 -8.51
N LYS A 897 -60.54 -19.54 -7.52
CA LYS A 897 -60.10 -20.69 -6.73
C LYS A 897 -61.34 -21.29 -6.04
N LYS A 898 -61.77 -22.50 -6.43
CA LYS A 898 -62.75 -23.29 -5.67
C LYS A 898 -62.17 -23.56 -4.28
N THR A 899 -62.63 -22.82 -3.28
CA THR A 899 -62.27 -23.04 -1.87
C THR A 899 -62.86 -24.37 -1.42
N VAL A 900 -62.05 -25.44 -1.37
CA VAL A 900 -62.43 -26.66 -0.66
C VAL A 900 -62.21 -26.40 0.83
N GLN A 901 -63.29 -26.12 1.56
CA GLN A 901 -63.29 -26.11 3.01
C GLN A 901 -63.05 -27.56 3.51
N SER A 902 -61.85 -27.87 3.99
CA SER A 902 -61.64 -29.04 4.85
C SER A 902 -61.87 -28.63 6.31
N THR A 903 -63.06 -28.92 6.82
CA THR A 903 -63.30 -29.00 8.26
C THR A 903 -62.57 -30.24 8.79
N VAL A 904 -61.50 -30.05 9.56
CA VAL A 904 -60.93 -31.12 10.40
C VAL A 904 -60.97 -30.68 11.86
N VAL A 905 -61.72 -31.48 12.61
CA VAL A 905 -62.04 -31.43 14.02
C VAL A 905 -60.75 -31.61 14.85
N LYS A 906 -60.58 -30.79 15.89
CA LYS A 906 -59.56 -30.97 16.93
C LYS A 906 -59.89 -32.20 17.79
N GLY A 907 -58.92 -33.11 17.90
CA GLY A 907 -58.81 -34.15 18.92
C GLY A 907 -57.35 -34.29 19.28
#